data_AF-A0A1X7S3N6-F1
#
_entry.id   AF-A0A1X7S3N6-F1
#
_cell.length_a   1.000
_cell.length_b   1.000
_cell.length_c   1.000
_cell.angle_alpha   90.00
_cell.angle_beta   90.00
_cell.angle_gamma   90.00
#
_symmetry.space_group_name_H-M   'P 1'
#
loop_
_entity.id
_entity.type
_entity.pdbx_description
1 polymer ?
#
loop_
_entity_poly.entity_id
_entity_poly.type
_entity_poly.pdbx_seq_one_letter_code
_entity_poly.pdbx_strand_id
1 'polypeptide(L)'
;MEKSSFPAPPRPTRRPTRPSTKSALLFIPLIAFLSLYNLNANTRQSFQNFFTLDGWAIETGPRVESSAGTFVGTVLDDLNHPVPIEAFLGIPYAQPPVGQLRFAKPVPVESRNGTFQATEYSPRCPGKQLLRIPGTPWLEADEDCLSLNIFRWRGSFPTAKLPVLVYIHGGAYNRGFAAMHDTASMLSWSEEPFIAISFNYRIGALGFLNSGLTEKEGLLNLGLHDQRLVLEWVQQNIESFGGNPQDVTIAGLSAGAHSIGHHILNINEPRTLFNKAIVESGSAISRAVHPPNSALHEEQFTQFLHEVGCANKPAAEILSCLRAAPPSAVIEAQTTIFNSYNPSLRWAWQPVLDNDIISRRPLEALRSGDYHKVRLLTGFNSNEGSMYVPKSASTSSEFTNFFASLLPHLSKSDLEKLNTLYPDPATNPDSPYTDTRDLASLGIGPQFKRIEAAYGHYAYVTPVRQTAKILSSSNDAPVYLYHWALNRTVLAGANHGDQIFYETMTPASRAVSPAHDSLARAFNAYLTSFIVTGDPNALSGKKAIERPTWPIVGKQEESLVFGRGNDEAAGGVEKGHGIESGVDAWGAEQRKFWEGAICTIALGLLHPFHSHVEGLRRAKGHFALGRRYFRLLKWYPCSVAARKCIEGNNHQSLSGKGKPSARETSSMSIPTLLDTTKWTLLALYFFLEMWTFTNAMGVTTFTWGTRVQLEANKCWFYAICASIALSLYSLLFPAAISNIAPSKATDSAASALTPESTTTTTIVRGKPPIGEGSRTSPPSSQSNRASHWSLMTGLLTDACDLLIPGSAIGWTPASGLVVGTSMAISTLLSGRVIWVKVQQERSS
;
A
#
# COMPACT_ATOMS: atom_id res chain seq x y z
N MET A 1 -30.13 -75.63 26.20
CA MET A 1 -28.82 -75.89 26.84
C MET A 1 -28.05 -74.56 26.73
N GLU A 2 -27.93 -73.71 27.76
CA GLU A 2 -27.46 -73.94 29.15
C GLU A 2 -25.93 -74.18 29.17
N LYS A 3 -25.06 -73.53 30.00
CA LYS A 3 -25.20 -72.71 31.23
C LYS A 3 -24.59 -71.28 30.97
N SER A 4 -24.13 -70.37 31.85
CA SER A 4 -24.01 -70.15 33.33
C SER A 4 -23.50 -68.69 33.55
N SER A 5 -23.56 -67.99 34.71
CA SER A 5 -24.53 -67.92 35.83
C SER A 5 -24.03 -66.96 36.94
N PHE A 6 -24.91 -66.09 37.50
CA PHE A 6 -24.77 -65.31 38.77
C PHE A 6 -23.73 -64.15 38.86
N PRO A 7 -23.83 -63.22 39.85
CA PRO A 7 -24.94 -62.88 40.77
C PRO A 7 -25.42 -61.40 40.67
N ALA A 8 -26.36 -60.96 41.53
CA ALA A 8 -26.93 -59.59 41.52
C ALA A 8 -26.85 -58.85 42.89
N PRO A 9 -26.67 -57.51 42.90
CA PRO A 9 -26.71 -56.65 44.10
C PRO A 9 -28.13 -56.15 44.48
N PRO A 10 -28.33 -55.49 45.66
CA PRO A 10 -29.60 -55.60 46.41
C PRO A 10 -30.62 -54.44 46.28
N ARG A 11 -31.82 -54.68 46.82
CA ARG A 11 -32.93 -53.70 46.93
C ARG A 11 -32.66 -52.59 47.97
N PRO A 12 -33.01 -51.32 47.70
CA PRO A 12 -33.14 -50.29 48.74
C PRO A 12 -34.45 -50.42 49.52
N THR A 13 -34.47 -50.02 50.79
CA THR A 13 -35.66 -50.07 51.67
C THR A 13 -36.01 -48.70 52.24
N ARG A 14 -37.22 -48.18 51.90
CA ARG A 14 -38.13 -47.41 52.78
C ARG A 14 -39.39 -46.99 51.99
N ARG A 15 -40.53 -46.89 52.68
CA ARG A 15 -41.76 -46.29 52.15
C ARG A 15 -41.69 -44.76 52.25
N PRO A 16 -42.27 -43.99 51.32
CA PRO A 16 -42.38 -42.54 51.45
C PRO A 16 -43.38 -42.15 52.55
N THR A 17 -43.02 -41.18 53.38
CA THR A 17 -43.92 -40.52 54.33
C THR A 17 -44.81 -39.51 53.61
N ARG A 18 -46.10 -39.41 53.97
CA ARG A 18 -46.98 -38.34 53.48
C ARG A 18 -46.37 -36.96 53.79
N PRO A 19 -46.32 -36.01 52.83
CA PRO A 19 -45.89 -34.64 53.11
C PRO A 19 -46.90 -33.93 54.03
N SER A 20 -46.40 -33.04 54.89
CA SER A 20 -47.25 -32.29 55.82
C SER A 20 -48.09 -31.22 55.11
N THR A 21 -49.25 -30.90 55.66
CA THR A 21 -50.19 -29.90 55.12
C THR A 21 -49.63 -28.47 55.04
N LYS A 22 -48.47 -28.19 55.65
CA LYS A 22 -47.82 -26.86 55.56
C LYS A 22 -47.18 -26.59 54.19
N SER A 23 -46.81 -27.61 53.42
CA SER A 23 -46.15 -27.42 52.11
C SER A 23 -47.10 -26.89 51.03
N ALA A 24 -48.41 -27.14 51.14
CA ALA A 24 -49.39 -26.68 50.15
C ALA A 24 -49.60 -25.16 50.16
N LEU A 25 -49.46 -24.51 51.32
CA LEU A 25 -49.73 -23.08 51.50
C LEU A 25 -48.68 -22.15 50.86
N LEU A 26 -47.48 -22.65 50.54
CA LEU A 26 -46.43 -21.87 49.86
C LEU A 26 -46.50 -21.95 48.32
N PHE A 27 -47.09 -23.01 47.77
CA PHE A 27 -47.25 -23.15 46.31
C PHE A 27 -48.44 -22.34 45.75
N ILE A 28 -49.52 -22.15 46.53
CA ILE A 28 -50.69 -21.39 46.07
C ILE A 28 -50.34 -19.93 45.72
N PRO A 29 -49.61 -19.16 46.56
CA PRO A 29 -49.18 -17.80 46.20
C PRO A 29 -48.24 -17.79 44.98
N LEU A 30 -47.32 -18.74 44.88
CA LEU A 30 -46.36 -18.82 43.76
C LEU A 30 -47.05 -19.12 42.42
N ILE A 31 -48.01 -20.05 42.41
CA ILE A 31 -48.80 -20.39 41.22
C ILE A 31 -49.74 -19.24 40.85
N ALA A 32 -50.36 -18.57 41.82
CA ALA A 32 -51.17 -17.37 41.58
C ALA A 32 -50.33 -16.23 40.99
N PHE A 33 -49.13 -15.99 41.54
CA PHE A 33 -48.16 -15.01 41.04
C PHE A 33 -47.72 -15.31 39.59
N LEU A 34 -47.31 -16.56 39.31
CA LEU A 34 -46.92 -16.98 37.96
C LEU A 34 -48.09 -16.95 36.96
N SER A 35 -49.33 -17.13 37.42
CA SER A 35 -50.53 -16.98 36.59
C SER A 35 -50.79 -15.51 36.26
N LEU A 36 -50.80 -14.62 37.27
CA LEU A 36 -50.98 -13.17 37.10
C LEU A 36 -49.89 -12.54 36.21
N TYR A 37 -48.64 -12.96 36.39
CA TYR A 37 -47.49 -12.54 35.57
C TYR A 37 -47.61 -12.93 34.09
N ASN A 38 -48.39 -13.96 33.76
CA ASN A 38 -48.62 -14.43 32.39
C ASN A 38 -49.96 -13.98 31.78
N LEU A 39 -50.94 -13.58 32.60
CA LEU A 39 -52.28 -13.19 32.14
C LEU A 39 -52.44 -11.70 31.84
N ASN A 40 -51.56 -10.82 32.34
CA ASN A 40 -51.71 -9.37 32.14
C ASN A 40 -50.38 -8.66 31.84
N ALA A 41 -50.25 -8.14 30.61
CA ALA A 41 -49.09 -7.38 30.16
C ALA A 41 -48.83 -6.12 31.01
N ASN A 42 -49.88 -5.43 31.47
CA ASN A 42 -49.73 -4.24 32.30
C ASN A 42 -49.18 -4.61 33.69
N THR A 43 -49.57 -5.75 34.25
CA THR A 43 -49.02 -6.25 35.53
C THR A 43 -47.56 -6.70 35.38
N ARG A 44 -47.20 -7.31 34.25
CA ARG A 44 -45.80 -7.63 33.91
C ARG A 44 -44.95 -6.36 33.81
N GLN A 45 -45.42 -5.35 33.09
CA GLN A 45 -44.78 -4.04 32.99
C GLN A 45 -44.65 -3.38 34.37
N SER A 46 -45.70 -3.39 35.21
CA SER A 46 -45.64 -2.85 36.57
C SER A 46 -44.60 -3.57 37.44
N PHE A 47 -44.41 -4.88 37.29
CA PHE A 47 -43.37 -5.61 38.01
C PHE A 47 -41.95 -5.34 37.50
N GLN A 48 -41.78 -5.17 36.19
CA GLN A 48 -40.50 -4.71 35.63
C GLN A 48 -40.16 -3.30 36.14
N ASN A 49 -41.14 -2.39 36.12
CA ASN A 49 -41.01 -1.02 36.65
C ASN A 49 -40.76 -0.99 38.18
N PHE A 50 -41.15 -2.03 38.93
CA PHE A 50 -40.91 -2.13 40.37
C PHE A 50 -39.47 -2.59 40.71
N PHE A 51 -38.85 -3.38 39.81
CA PHE A 51 -37.44 -3.78 39.97
C PHE A 51 -36.46 -2.74 39.38
N THR A 52 -36.91 -1.85 38.48
CA THR A 52 -36.15 -0.65 38.10
C THR A 52 -36.28 0.43 39.19
N LEU A 53 -35.60 0.22 40.33
CA LEU A 53 -35.33 1.30 41.27
C LEU A 53 -34.30 2.26 40.68
N ASP A 54 -34.65 3.54 40.57
CA ASP A 54 -33.76 4.59 40.07
C ASP A 54 -32.42 4.57 40.83
N GLY A 55 -31.33 4.31 40.09
CA GLY A 55 -29.97 4.21 40.62
C GLY A 55 -29.32 2.83 40.55
N TRP A 56 -30.07 1.75 40.30
CA TRP A 56 -29.51 0.40 40.08
C TRP A 56 -29.79 -0.12 38.66
N ALA A 57 -29.20 0.55 37.67
CA ALA A 57 -29.10 -0.01 36.32
C ALA A 57 -28.11 -1.19 36.35
N ILE A 58 -28.65 -2.42 36.35
CA ILE A 58 -27.85 -3.61 36.02
C ILE A 58 -27.52 -3.49 34.53
N GLU A 59 -26.25 -3.22 34.20
CA GLU A 59 -25.79 -3.30 32.81
C GLU A 59 -25.90 -4.76 32.34
N THR A 60 -26.91 -5.06 31.53
CA THR A 60 -27.24 -6.45 31.12
C THR A 60 -26.37 -6.99 29.98
N GLY A 61 -25.46 -6.18 29.45
CA GLY A 61 -24.56 -6.52 28.34
C GLY A 61 -23.12 -6.77 28.80
N PRO A 62 -22.30 -7.47 27.99
CA PRO A 62 -20.87 -7.62 28.26
C PRO A 62 -20.18 -6.25 28.25
N ARG A 63 -19.34 -5.98 29.27
CA ARG A 63 -18.60 -4.73 29.43
C ARG A 63 -17.11 -4.94 29.13
N VAL A 64 -16.50 -4.00 28.43
CA VAL A 64 -15.04 -3.91 28.20
C VAL A 64 -14.57 -2.48 28.44
N GLU A 65 -13.43 -2.34 29.12
CA GLU A 65 -12.77 -1.05 29.39
C GLU A 65 -11.40 -1.04 28.68
N SER A 66 -11.14 -0.01 27.89
CA SER A 66 -9.89 0.16 27.14
C SER A 66 -9.46 1.62 27.03
N SER A 67 -8.28 1.85 26.48
CA SER A 67 -7.77 3.17 26.10
C SER A 67 -8.69 3.96 25.16
N ALA A 68 -9.53 3.29 24.37
CA ALA A 68 -10.51 3.96 23.50
C ALA A 68 -11.78 4.41 24.24
N GLY A 69 -12.11 3.80 25.39
CA GLY A 69 -13.28 4.11 26.20
C GLY A 69 -13.85 2.88 26.93
N THR A 70 -15.03 3.04 27.55
CA THR A 70 -15.84 1.91 28.06
C THR A 70 -16.88 1.51 27.02
N PHE A 71 -17.03 0.22 26.76
CA PHE A 71 -17.98 -0.35 25.79
C PHE A 71 -18.90 -1.37 26.47
N VAL A 72 -20.20 -1.19 26.31
CA VAL A 72 -21.23 -2.17 26.71
C VAL A 72 -21.83 -2.76 25.44
N GLY A 73 -21.59 -4.04 25.19
CA GLY A 73 -22.06 -4.78 24.02
C GLY A 73 -23.38 -5.51 24.25
N THR A 74 -23.68 -6.46 23.36
CA THR A 74 -24.81 -7.39 23.44
C THR A 74 -24.34 -8.85 23.37
N VAL A 75 -25.25 -9.81 23.55
CA VAL A 75 -24.97 -11.25 23.40
C VAL A 75 -25.88 -11.84 22.32
N LEU A 76 -25.27 -12.47 21.32
CA LEU A 76 -25.93 -13.28 20.30
C LEU A 76 -26.02 -14.71 20.84
N ASP A 77 -27.20 -15.09 21.31
CA ASP A 77 -27.51 -16.37 21.97
C ASP A 77 -28.73 -17.00 21.27
N ASP A 78 -28.52 -17.44 20.02
CA ASP A 78 -29.55 -17.97 19.13
C ASP A 78 -29.14 -19.29 18.45
N LEU A 79 -30.11 -19.99 17.84
CA LEU A 79 -29.94 -21.34 17.29
C LEU A 79 -28.98 -21.44 16.08
N ASN A 80 -28.56 -20.33 15.48
CA ASN A 80 -27.57 -20.33 14.39
C ASN A 80 -26.13 -20.33 14.90
N HIS A 81 -25.92 -19.89 16.15
CA HIS A 81 -24.62 -19.75 16.82
C HIS A 81 -24.39 -20.93 17.79
N PRO A 82 -23.54 -21.94 17.47
CA PRO A 82 -23.34 -23.10 18.35
C PRO A 82 -22.63 -22.79 19.68
N VAL A 83 -22.03 -21.61 19.78
CA VAL A 83 -21.48 -21.02 21.00
C VAL A 83 -21.95 -19.56 21.04
N PRO A 84 -22.55 -19.06 22.15
CA PRO A 84 -22.99 -17.68 22.24
C PRO A 84 -21.84 -16.68 22.07
N ILE A 85 -22.11 -15.59 21.35
CA ILE A 85 -21.11 -14.58 20.97
C ILE A 85 -21.40 -13.27 21.70
N GLU A 86 -20.40 -12.72 22.38
CA GLU A 86 -20.42 -11.32 22.83
C GLU A 86 -20.06 -10.42 21.64
N ALA A 87 -20.93 -9.46 21.33
CA ALA A 87 -20.82 -8.56 20.19
C ALA A 87 -20.78 -7.10 20.65
N PHE A 88 -19.76 -6.37 20.21
CA PHE A 88 -19.58 -4.95 20.45
C PHE A 88 -19.59 -4.23 19.09
N LEU A 89 -20.73 -3.67 18.72
CA LEU A 89 -21.03 -3.12 17.40
C LEU A 89 -20.82 -1.60 17.35
N GLY A 90 -20.57 -1.08 16.16
CA GLY A 90 -20.57 0.37 15.88
C GLY A 90 -19.47 1.19 16.57
N ILE A 91 -18.40 0.58 17.07
CA ILE A 91 -17.29 1.28 17.75
C ILE A 91 -16.56 2.18 16.75
N PRO A 92 -16.57 3.52 16.91
CA PRO A 92 -15.88 4.43 15.99
C PRO A 92 -14.36 4.38 16.23
N TYR A 93 -13.59 4.17 15.15
CA TYR A 93 -12.13 4.13 15.21
C TYR A 93 -11.48 5.42 14.67
N ALA A 94 -12.20 6.16 13.82
CA ALA A 94 -11.79 7.46 13.31
C ALA A 94 -12.87 8.53 13.59
N GLN A 95 -12.48 9.80 13.55
CA GLN A 95 -13.41 10.92 13.57
C GLN A 95 -14.29 10.92 12.31
N PRO A 96 -15.56 11.38 12.40
CA PRO A 96 -16.48 11.41 11.27
C PRO A 96 -15.86 12.16 10.06
N PRO A 97 -15.72 11.54 8.87
CA PRO A 97 -15.06 12.13 7.72
C PRO A 97 -15.95 13.12 6.95
N VAL A 98 -16.60 14.02 7.70
CA VAL A 98 -17.59 15.00 7.23
C VAL A 98 -16.99 16.41 7.11
N GLY A 99 -17.62 17.27 6.31
CA GLY A 99 -17.23 18.68 6.18
C GLY A 99 -15.75 18.85 5.79
N GLN A 100 -14.92 19.37 6.69
CA GLN A 100 -13.48 19.55 6.43
C GLN A 100 -12.68 18.24 6.44
N LEU A 101 -13.19 17.18 7.07
CA LEU A 101 -12.60 15.83 7.03
C LEU A 101 -13.08 15.00 5.81
N ARG A 102 -14.07 15.50 5.04
CA ARG A 102 -14.42 14.91 3.75
C ARG A 102 -13.25 15.08 2.78
N PHE A 103 -12.87 14.01 2.09
CA PHE A 103 -11.64 13.96 1.29
C PHE A 103 -10.40 14.39 2.10
N ALA A 104 -10.22 13.81 3.29
CA ALA A 104 -9.01 13.92 4.12
C ALA A 104 -8.56 12.53 4.62
N LYS A 105 -7.27 12.38 4.95
CA LYS A 105 -6.78 11.17 5.66
C LYS A 105 -7.53 11.05 7.00
N PRO A 106 -7.87 9.83 7.45
CA PRO A 106 -8.67 9.63 8.66
C PRO A 106 -7.89 10.11 9.89
N VAL A 107 -8.60 10.70 10.85
CA VAL A 107 -8.05 11.13 12.13
C VAL A 107 -8.50 10.14 13.20
N PRO A 108 -7.62 9.59 14.05
CA PRO A 108 -8.04 8.69 15.14
C PRO A 108 -9.06 9.34 16.09
N VAL A 109 -9.93 8.51 16.69
CA VAL A 109 -10.75 8.94 17.85
C VAL A 109 -9.86 9.02 19.08
N GLU A 110 -9.80 10.18 19.72
CA GLU A 110 -9.18 10.35 21.04
C GLU A 110 -9.99 9.60 22.12
N SER A 111 -9.32 9.15 23.20
CA SER A 111 -9.92 8.33 24.26
C SER A 111 -11.24 8.89 24.79
N ARG A 112 -12.34 8.16 24.60
CA ARG A 112 -13.67 8.64 25.00
C ARG A 112 -13.88 8.51 26.51
N ASN A 113 -13.99 9.64 27.19
CA ASN A 113 -14.51 9.70 28.55
C ASN A 113 -16.00 9.32 28.56
N GLY A 114 -16.33 8.14 29.09
CA GLY A 114 -17.71 7.68 29.25
C GLY A 114 -17.94 6.25 28.75
N THR A 115 -19.20 5.83 28.77
CA THR A 115 -19.64 4.50 28.30
C THR A 115 -20.36 4.63 26.97
N PHE A 116 -19.91 3.86 25.97
CA PHE A 116 -20.53 3.74 24.66
C PHE A 116 -21.38 2.46 24.59
N GLN A 117 -22.62 2.58 24.13
CA GLN A 117 -23.52 1.44 23.90
C GLN A 117 -23.19 0.83 22.54
N ALA A 118 -22.39 -0.23 22.56
CA ALA A 118 -21.92 -0.97 21.39
C ALA A 118 -22.91 -2.08 21.00
N THR A 119 -24.21 -1.76 20.95
CA THR A 119 -25.29 -2.74 20.79
C THR A 119 -25.87 -2.81 19.37
N GLU A 120 -25.54 -1.86 18.51
CA GLU A 120 -26.08 -1.72 17.14
C GLU A 120 -24.97 -1.41 16.14
N TYR A 121 -25.14 -1.86 14.88
CA TYR A 121 -24.23 -1.49 13.79
C TYR A 121 -24.39 0.00 13.45
N SER A 122 -23.28 0.67 13.14
CA SER A 122 -23.30 2.03 12.60
C SER A 122 -23.89 2.09 11.18
N PRO A 123 -24.21 3.29 10.66
CA PRO A 123 -24.41 3.51 9.25
C PRO A 123 -23.25 2.96 8.40
N ARG A 124 -23.57 2.46 7.20
CA ARG A 124 -22.57 2.04 6.22
C ARG A 124 -22.04 3.24 5.45
N CYS A 125 -20.82 3.15 4.93
CA CYS A 125 -20.27 4.22 4.10
C CYS A 125 -21.10 4.44 2.82
N PRO A 126 -21.12 5.67 2.27
CA PRO A 126 -22.05 6.01 1.20
C PRO A 126 -21.64 5.41 -0.14
N GLY A 127 -22.57 4.70 -0.76
CA GLY A 127 -22.38 4.03 -2.04
C GLY A 127 -23.59 3.19 -2.44
N LYS A 128 -23.69 2.88 -3.74
CA LYS A 128 -24.78 2.09 -4.33
C LYS A 128 -24.50 0.59 -4.17
N GLN A 129 -25.18 -0.03 -3.21
CA GLN A 129 -25.21 -1.49 -3.10
C GLN A 129 -25.93 -2.10 -4.33
N LEU A 130 -25.42 -3.20 -4.89
CA LEU A 130 -26.02 -3.84 -6.06
C LEU A 130 -27.18 -4.78 -5.73
N LEU A 131 -27.11 -5.45 -4.58
CA LEU A 131 -28.06 -6.45 -4.11
C LEU A 131 -28.18 -6.35 -2.59
N ARG A 132 -29.36 -6.65 -2.05
CA ARG A 132 -29.51 -6.96 -0.62
C ARG A 132 -28.99 -8.38 -0.40
N ILE A 133 -28.01 -8.55 0.48
CA ILE A 133 -27.51 -9.89 0.85
C ILE A 133 -28.51 -10.53 1.83
N PRO A 134 -29.03 -11.73 1.56
CA PRO A 134 -29.91 -12.44 2.50
C PRO A 134 -29.25 -12.61 3.88
N GLY A 135 -30.03 -12.51 4.95
CA GLY A 135 -29.53 -12.56 6.34
C GLY A 135 -28.94 -11.25 6.87
N THR A 136 -28.36 -10.39 6.02
CA THR A 136 -27.74 -9.13 6.47
C THR A 136 -28.76 -8.05 6.86
N PRO A 137 -28.44 -7.19 7.86
CA PRO A 137 -29.26 -6.04 8.20
C PRO A 137 -29.25 -5.01 7.06
N TRP A 138 -30.36 -4.31 6.88
CA TRP A 138 -30.37 -3.11 6.03
C TRP A 138 -29.88 -1.93 6.86
N LEU A 139 -28.71 -1.39 6.48
CA LEU A 139 -28.10 -0.23 7.13
C LEU A 139 -28.23 0.98 6.21
N GLU A 140 -28.61 2.12 6.80
CA GLU A 140 -28.62 3.40 6.08
C GLU A 140 -27.22 3.92 5.81
N ALA A 141 -27.10 4.82 4.83
CA ALA A 141 -25.84 5.40 4.41
C ALA A 141 -25.58 6.75 5.09
N ASP A 142 -24.44 6.87 5.77
CA ASP A 142 -23.94 8.15 6.29
C ASP A 142 -22.44 8.29 5.96
N GLU A 143 -21.95 9.53 5.90
CA GLU A 143 -20.52 9.80 5.86
C GLU A 143 -19.86 9.46 7.22
N ASP A 144 -20.57 9.59 8.34
CA ASP A 144 -20.12 9.07 9.65
C ASP A 144 -20.26 7.54 9.73
N CYS A 145 -19.36 6.86 9.01
CA CYS A 145 -19.39 5.41 8.85
C CYS A 145 -18.15 4.69 9.41
N LEU A 146 -17.13 5.40 9.90
CA LEU A 146 -15.81 4.85 10.24
C LEU A 146 -15.78 4.11 11.59
N SER A 147 -16.49 2.99 11.63
CA SER A 147 -16.61 2.10 12.78
C SER A 147 -16.16 0.67 12.50
N LEU A 148 -15.84 -0.03 13.58
CA LEU A 148 -15.59 -1.47 13.64
C LEU A 148 -16.54 -2.17 14.62
N ASN A 149 -16.64 -3.48 14.48
CA ASN A 149 -17.50 -4.36 15.25
C ASN A 149 -16.64 -5.54 15.73
N ILE A 150 -16.71 -5.88 17.02
CA ILE A 150 -15.87 -6.91 17.65
C ILE A 150 -16.76 -8.03 18.16
N PHE A 151 -16.38 -9.26 17.84
CA PHE A 151 -17.05 -10.49 18.23
C PHE A 151 -16.08 -11.39 18.98
N ARG A 152 -16.51 -11.97 20.11
CA ARG A 152 -15.76 -12.97 20.87
C ARG A 152 -16.71 -14.02 21.45
N TRP A 153 -16.23 -15.22 21.76
CA TRP A 153 -17.05 -16.18 22.51
C TRP A 153 -17.43 -15.61 23.89
N ARG A 154 -18.65 -15.95 24.35
CA ARG A 154 -19.14 -15.53 25.67
C ARG A 154 -18.24 -16.08 26.78
N GLY A 155 -17.75 -15.19 27.64
CA GLY A 155 -16.80 -15.53 28.71
C GLY A 155 -15.32 -15.49 28.29
N SER A 156 -14.97 -15.01 27.08
CA SER A 156 -13.57 -14.74 26.73
C SER A 156 -13.01 -13.54 27.51
N PHE A 157 -12.16 -13.81 28.50
CA PHE A 157 -11.59 -12.80 29.41
C PHE A 157 -10.44 -11.98 28.77
N PRO A 158 -10.19 -10.73 29.22
CA PRO A 158 -9.11 -9.87 28.70
C PRO A 158 -7.69 -10.50 28.74
N THR A 159 -7.44 -11.44 29.65
CA THR A 159 -6.13 -12.11 29.79
C THR A 159 -5.92 -13.28 28.80
N ALA A 160 -6.90 -13.60 27.95
CA ALA A 160 -6.87 -14.82 27.14
C ALA A 160 -5.87 -14.82 25.97
N LYS A 161 -5.41 -13.64 25.51
CA LYS A 161 -4.47 -13.48 24.37
C LYS A 161 -4.85 -14.33 23.16
N LEU A 162 -6.13 -14.28 22.79
CA LEU A 162 -6.68 -15.02 21.66
C LEU A 162 -6.17 -14.49 20.32
N PRO A 163 -5.99 -15.35 19.30
CA PRO A 163 -5.77 -14.92 17.91
C PRO A 163 -6.82 -13.89 17.47
N VAL A 164 -6.43 -12.97 16.59
CA VAL A 164 -7.31 -11.90 16.11
C VAL A 164 -7.54 -12.04 14.61
N LEU A 165 -8.78 -11.87 14.18
CA LEU A 165 -9.17 -11.73 12.78
C LEU A 165 -9.66 -10.31 12.51
N VAL A 166 -9.17 -9.68 11.44
CA VAL A 166 -9.68 -8.43 10.87
C VAL A 166 -10.19 -8.69 9.46
N TYR A 167 -11.52 -8.67 9.29
CA TYR A 167 -12.16 -8.91 7.99
C TYR A 167 -12.39 -7.59 7.22
N ILE A 168 -11.72 -7.44 6.07
CA ILE A 168 -11.84 -6.32 5.14
C ILE A 168 -12.89 -6.66 4.08
N HIS A 169 -14.02 -5.95 4.07
CA HIS A 169 -15.10 -6.27 3.14
C HIS A 169 -14.74 -6.00 1.67
N GLY A 170 -15.28 -6.85 0.78
CA GLY A 170 -15.23 -6.65 -0.67
C GLY A 170 -16.13 -5.50 -1.15
N GLY A 171 -16.46 -5.54 -2.45
CA GLY A 171 -17.39 -4.56 -3.04
C GLY A 171 -16.75 -3.57 -4.02
N ALA A 172 -15.72 -3.97 -4.76
CA ALA A 172 -15.16 -3.18 -5.87
C ALA A 172 -14.68 -1.76 -5.50
N TYR A 173 -14.36 -1.49 -4.22
CA TYR A 173 -14.07 -0.16 -3.66
C TYR A 173 -15.21 0.87 -3.82
N ASN A 174 -16.41 0.45 -4.22
CA ASN A 174 -17.54 1.33 -4.63
C ASN A 174 -18.87 1.01 -3.91
N ARG A 175 -18.88 -0.08 -3.15
CA ARG A 175 -19.96 -0.66 -2.37
C ARG A 175 -19.30 -1.56 -1.32
N GLY A 176 -20.06 -2.13 -0.40
CA GLY A 176 -19.49 -2.72 0.82
C GLY A 176 -20.18 -2.22 2.08
N PHE A 177 -20.10 -3.01 3.15
CA PHE A 177 -20.35 -2.62 4.54
C PHE A 177 -19.87 -3.73 5.50
N ALA A 178 -19.61 -3.39 6.76
CA ALA A 178 -19.03 -4.28 7.77
C ALA A 178 -19.80 -5.60 8.00
N ALA A 179 -21.12 -5.57 7.83
CA ALA A 179 -22.02 -6.72 8.01
C ALA A 179 -22.29 -7.51 6.71
N MET A 180 -21.47 -7.35 5.66
CA MET A 180 -21.55 -8.20 4.45
C MET A 180 -21.02 -9.63 4.66
N HIS A 181 -20.19 -9.83 5.68
CA HIS A 181 -19.68 -11.13 6.10
C HIS A 181 -20.16 -11.40 7.54
N ASP A 182 -20.81 -12.54 7.76
CA ASP A 182 -21.29 -12.95 9.08
C ASP A 182 -20.14 -13.54 9.91
N THR A 183 -19.31 -12.63 10.41
CA THR A 183 -18.12 -12.95 11.20
C THR A 183 -18.49 -13.53 12.57
N ALA A 184 -19.68 -13.22 13.09
CA ALA A 184 -20.21 -13.78 14.33
C ALA A 184 -20.57 -15.27 14.16
N SER A 185 -21.30 -15.62 13.10
CA SER A 185 -21.57 -17.01 12.74
C SER A 185 -20.26 -17.77 12.52
N MET A 186 -19.36 -17.29 11.66
CA MET A 186 -18.09 -17.98 11.38
C MET A 186 -17.29 -18.29 12.66
N LEU A 187 -17.20 -17.34 13.58
CA LEU A 187 -16.56 -17.49 14.89
C LEU A 187 -17.29 -18.50 15.80
N SER A 188 -18.62 -18.52 15.80
CA SER A 188 -19.39 -19.47 16.63
C SER A 188 -19.21 -20.94 16.22
N TRP A 189 -18.83 -21.19 14.95
CA TRP A 189 -18.58 -22.53 14.40
C TRP A 189 -17.13 -23.04 14.54
N SER A 190 -16.15 -22.17 14.87
CA SER A 190 -14.73 -22.56 15.01
C SER A 190 -14.49 -23.59 16.13
N GLU A 191 -13.46 -24.43 16.03
CA GLU A 191 -13.12 -25.39 17.09
C GLU A 191 -12.59 -24.70 18.36
N GLU A 192 -11.73 -23.69 18.19
CA GLU A 192 -11.12 -22.89 19.26
C GLU A 192 -11.51 -21.40 19.13
N PRO A 193 -11.48 -20.61 20.23
CA PRO A 193 -11.89 -19.21 20.21
C PRO A 193 -10.84 -18.28 19.58
N PHE A 194 -11.33 -17.26 18.89
CA PHE A 194 -10.55 -16.10 18.45
C PHE A 194 -11.37 -14.81 18.64
N ILE A 195 -10.74 -13.64 18.55
CA ILE A 195 -11.46 -12.36 18.44
C ILE A 195 -11.67 -12.06 16.96
N ALA A 196 -12.90 -11.80 16.54
CA ALA A 196 -13.22 -11.50 15.16
C ALA A 196 -13.71 -10.06 15.00
N ILE A 197 -13.22 -9.36 13.97
CA ILE A 197 -13.51 -7.94 13.75
C ILE A 197 -14.00 -7.74 12.32
N SER A 198 -15.07 -6.97 12.14
CA SER A 198 -15.47 -6.44 10.83
C SER A 198 -15.73 -4.94 10.89
N PHE A 199 -15.39 -4.21 9.83
CA PHE A 199 -15.39 -2.75 9.85
C PHE A 199 -15.78 -2.15 8.49
N ASN A 200 -16.20 -0.89 8.50
CA ASN A 200 -16.44 -0.09 7.31
C ASN A 200 -15.17 0.70 6.96
N TYR A 201 -14.89 0.92 5.67
CA TYR A 201 -13.90 1.90 5.19
C TYR A 201 -14.52 2.74 4.06
N ARG A 202 -14.01 3.95 3.79
CA ARG A 202 -14.59 4.80 2.74
C ARG A 202 -14.45 4.17 1.36
N ILE A 203 -15.54 4.26 0.60
CA ILE A 203 -15.73 3.72 -0.74
C ILE A 203 -16.13 4.84 -1.70
N GLY A 204 -16.06 4.55 -3.00
CA GLY A 204 -16.35 5.51 -4.05
C GLY A 204 -15.40 6.70 -4.03
N ALA A 205 -15.85 7.86 -4.49
CA ALA A 205 -15.05 9.09 -4.49
C ALA A 205 -14.61 9.47 -3.05
N LEU A 206 -15.42 9.19 -2.03
CA LEU A 206 -15.08 9.49 -0.63
C LEU A 206 -13.82 8.74 -0.16
N GLY A 207 -13.53 7.56 -0.72
CA GLY A 207 -12.31 6.78 -0.43
C GLY A 207 -11.20 6.88 -1.50
N PHE A 208 -11.55 7.15 -2.75
CA PHE A 208 -10.68 6.92 -3.92
C PHE A 208 -10.87 7.96 -5.04
N LEU A 209 -11.03 9.25 -4.70
CA LEU A 209 -11.07 10.34 -5.68
C LEU A 209 -9.68 10.61 -6.27
N ASN A 210 -9.44 10.12 -7.50
CA ASN A 210 -8.11 10.15 -8.13
C ASN A 210 -7.99 11.26 -9.17
N SER A 211 -6.99 12.14 -9.01
CA SER A 211 -6.47 13.05 -10.05
C SER A 211 -5.11 13.61 -9.63
N GLY A 212 -4.44 14.35 -10.51
CA GLY A 212 -3.25 15.14 -10.18
C GLY A 212 -3.50 16.22 -9.12
N LEU A 213 -4.76 16.61 -8.89
CA LEU A 213 -5.11 17.48 -7.76
C LEU A 213 -5.02 16.72 -6.42
N THR A 214 -5.66 15.54 -6.32
CA THR A 214 -5.62 14.77 -5.07
C THR A 214 -4.26 14.12 -4.81
N GLU A 215 -3.47 13.86 -5.86
CA GLU A 215 -2.03 13.55 -5.76
C GLU A 215 -1.26 14.71 -5.11
N LYS A 216 -1.37 15.94 -5.65
CA LYS A 216 -0.66 17.13 -5.16
C LYS A 216 -0.98 17.47 -3.70
N GLU A 217 -2.22 17.25 -3.28
CA GLU A 217 -2.70 17.56 -1.92
C GLU A 217 -2.51 16.38 -0.94
N GLY A 218 -2.01 15.23 -1.39
CA GLY A 218 -1.75 14.05 -0.54
C GLY A 218 -3.00 13.28 -0.10
N LEU A 219 -4.06 13.31 -0.92
CA LEU A 219 -5.42 12.85 -0.61
C LEU A 219 -5.83 11.57 -1.37
N LEU A 220 -4.86 10.78 -1.81
CA LEU A 220 -5.06 9.49 -2.49
C LEU A 220 -5.34 8.35 -1.50
N ASN A 221 -5.94 7.27 -1.99
CA ASN A 221 -6.11 5.98 -1.28
C ASN A 221 -6.69 6.11 0.15
N LEU A 222 -7.58 7.07 0.39
CA LEU A 222 -8.16 7.35 1.71
C LEU A 222 -8.84 6.10 2.30
N GLY A 223 -9.51 5.31 1.47
CA GLY A 223 -10.11 4.03 1.90
C GLY A 223 -9.10 2.94 2.31
N LEU A 224 -7.84 3.00 1.86
CA LEU A 224 -6.77 2.13 2.38
C LEU A 224 -6.15 2.71 3.67
N HIS A 225 -6.05 4.03 3.80
CA HIS A 225 -5.67 4.67 5.06
C HIS A 225 -6.69 4.38 6.18
N ASP A 226 -7.97 4.33 5.86
CA ASP A 226 -9.04 3.92 6.79
C ASP A 226 -8.82 2.51 7.32
N GLN A 227 -8.48 1.56 6.45
CA GLN A 227 -8.18 0.17 6.83
C GLN A 227 -6.89 0.06 7.66
N ARG A 228 -5.82 0.76 7.26
CA ARG A 228 -4.57 0.81 8.03
C ARG A 228 -4.80 1.37 9.44
N LEU A 229 -5.66 2.39 9.59
CA LEU A 229 -6.01 2.92 10.90
C LEU A 229 -6.78 1.90 11.77
N VAL A 230 -7.59 1.01 11.18
CA VAL A 230 -8.17 -0.13 11.94
C VAL A 230 -7.09 -1.09 12.41
N LEU A 231 -6.09 -1.41 11.59
CA LEU A 231 -4.96 -2.25 12.02
C LEU A 231 -4.15 -1.58 13.15
N GLU A 232 -3.89 -0.28 13.05
CA GLU A 232 -3.23 0.50 14.11
C GLU A 232 -4.09 0.60 15.39
N TRP A 233 -5.42 0.70 15.26
CA TRP A 233 -6.37 0.65 16.40
C TRP A 233 -6.36 -0.72 17.09
N VAL A 234 -6.33 -1.80 16.32
CA VAL A 234 -6.28 -3.18 16.82
C VAL A 234 -5.01 -3.41 17.64
N GLN A 235 -3.85 -2.97 17.14
CA GLN A 235 -2.58 -3.04 17.88
C GLN A 235 -2.63 -2.32 19.24
N GLN A 236 -3.41 -1.24 19.34
CA GLN A 236 -3.50 -0.42 20.56
C GLN A 236 -4.57 -0.93 21.56
N ASN A 237 -5.69 -1.48 21.08
CA ASN A 237 -6.89 -1.66 21.93
C ASN A 237 -7.38 -3.10 22.08
N ILE A 238 -6.95 -4.05 21.23
CA ILE A 238 -7.60 -5.38 21.18
C ILE A 238 -7.33 -6.24 22.42
N GLU A 239 -6.28 -5.94 23.19
CA GLU A 239 -5.96 -6.64 24.45
C GLU A 239 -7.10 -6.56 25.48
N SER A 240 -7.75 -5.39 25.59
CA SER A 240 -8.91 -5.21 26.48
C SER A 240 -10.09 -6.13 26.13
N PHE A 241 -10.22 -6.53 24.87
CA PHE A 241 -11.25 -7.47 24.40
C PHE A 241 -10.82 -8.94 24.57
N GLY A 242 -9.58 -9.22 24.97
CA GLY A 242 -9.01 -10.56 25.12
C GLY A 242 -8.12 -11.00 23.95
N GLY A 243 -7.86 -10.13 22.98
CA GLY A 243 -7.07 -10.45 21.79
C GLY A 243 -5.56 -10.33 21.98
N ASN A 244 -4.83 -10.89 21.02
CA ASN A 244 -3.38 -10.85 20.90
C ASN A 244 -2.96 -10.01 19.68
N PRO A 245 -2.49 -8.77 19.87
CA PRO A 245 -2.05 -7.93 18.76
C PRO A 245 -0.79 -8.46 18.05
N GLN A 246 -0.02 -9.37 18.67
CA GLN A 246 1.07 -10.06 17.98
C GLN A 246 0.61 -11.24 17.11
N ASP A 247 -0.69 -11.59 17.12
CA ASP A 247 -1.27 -12.68 16.33
C ASP A 247 -2.53 -12.28 15.54
N VAL A 248 -2.37 -11.26 14.70
CA VAL A 248 -3.44 -10.72 13.82
C VAL A 248 -3.40 -11.36 12.43
N THR A 249 -4.54 -11.92 12.03
CA THR A 249 -4.88 -12.36 10.67
C THR A 249 -5.71 -11.29 9.98
N ILE A 250 -5.33 -10.85 8.79
CA ILE A 250 -6.19 -10.05 7.91
C ILE A 250 -6.87 -10.96 6.88
N ALA A 251 -8.20 -10.88 6.74
CA ALA A 251 -8.97 -11.67 5.77
C ALA A 251 -9.88 -10.79 4.93
N GLY A 252 -10.21 -11.22 3.71
CA GLY A 252 -11.16 -10.48 2.90
C GLY A 252 -11.27 -10.98 1.47
N LEU A 253 -12.42 -10.64 0.88
CA LEU A 253 -12.86 -11.06 -0.44
C LEU A 253 -12.76 -9.91 -1.45
N SER A 254 -12.40 -10.21 -2.71
CA SER A 254 -12.52 -9.26 -3.83
C SER A 254 -11.66 -7.99 -3.61
N ALA A 255 -12.28 -6.81 -3.54
CA ALA A 255 -11.60 -5.57 -3.15
C ALA A 255 -10.93 -5.64 -1.75
N GLY A 256 -11.43 -6.48 -0.84
CA GLY A 256 -10.77 -6.80 0.43
C GLY A 256 -9.45 -7.56 0.20
N ALA A 257 -9.48 -8.62 -0.61
CA ALA A 257 -8.28 -9.36 -1.03
C ALA A 257 -7.26 -8.47 -1.78
N HIS A 258 -7.74 -7.57 -2.65
CA HIS A 258 -6.88 -6.57 -3.30
C HIS A 258 -6.21 -5.65 -2.27
N SER A 259 -7.00 -5.16 -1.29
CA SER A 259 -6.51 -4.31 -0.19
C SER A 259 -5.46 -5.01 0.66
N ILE A 260 -5.70 -6.26 1.04
CA ILE A 260 -4.74 -7.10 1.78
C ILE A 260 -3.46 -7.28 0.97
N GLY A 261 -3.56 -7.49 -0.33
CA GLY A 261 -2.41 -7.49 -1.23
C GLY A 261 -1.64 -6.16 -1.21
N HIS A 262 -2.31 -5.02 -1.09
CA HIS A 262 -1.64 -3.72 -1.01
C HIS A 262 -0.92 -3.55 0.34
N HIS A 263 -1.55 -3.90 1.45
CA HIS A 263 -0.92 -3.91 2.79
C HIS A 263 0.27 -4.86 2.86
N ILE A 264 0.15 -6.08 2.32
CA ILE A 264 1.28 -7.04 2.20
C ILE A 264 2.46 -6.44 1.43
N LEU A 265 2.22 -5.57 0.44
CA LEU A 265 3.26 -4.92 -0.37
C LEU A 265 3.67 -3.53 0.16
N ASN A 266 3.09 -3.07 1.27
CA ASN A 266 3.31 -1.75 1.82
C ASN A 266 4.59 -1.68 2.67
N ILE A 267 5.72 -1.37 2.00
CA ILE A 267 7.03 -1.20 2.66
C ILE A 267 7.08 -0.06 3.71
N ASN A 268 6.08 0.84 3.72
CA ASN A 268 5.95 1.95 4.66
C ASN A 268 5.05 1.62 5.86
N GLU A 269 4.60 0.38 5.98
CA GLU A 269 3.77 -0.12 7.07
C GLU A 269 4.60 -0.90 8.11
N PRO A 270 4.32 -0.77 9.41
CA PRO A 270 4.99 -1.58 10.43
C PRO A 270 4.76 -3.08 10.21
N ARG A 271 5.85 -3.86 10.15
CA ARG A 271 5.83 -5.35 10.00
C ARG A 271 5.25 -6.11 11.20
N THR A 272 4.52 -5.42 12.06
CA THR A 272 3.87 -5.92 13.28
C THR A 272 2.35 -5.84 13.23
N LEU A 273 1.75 -5.15 12.24
CA LEU A 273 0.29 -4.96 12.20
C LEU A 273 -0.49 -6.28 12.00
N PHE A 274 0.09 -7.24 11.27
CA PHE A 274 -0.47 -8.57 11.01
C PHE A 274 0.64 -9.59 10.65
N ASN A 275 0.37 -10.89 10.87
CA ASN A 275 1.32 -11.99 10.62
C ASN A 275 0.77 -13.10 9.70
N LYS A 276 -0.56 -13.10 9.48
CA LYS A 276 -1.33 -14.07 8.69
C LYS A 276 -2.25 -13.31 7.72
N ALA A 277 -2.49 -13.89 6.55
CA ALA A 277 -3.42 -13.35 5.55
C ALA A 277 -4.32 -14.43 4.93
N ILE A 278 -5.60 -14.12 4.77
CA ILE A 278 -6.58 -14.87 3.97
C ILE A 278 -7.00 -13.96 2.80
N VAL A 279 -6.76 -14.39 1.57
CA VAL A 279 -6.86 -13.54 0.37
C VAL A 279 -7.72 -14.24 -0.68
N GLU A 280 -9.02 -13.93 -0.70
CA GLU A 280 -10.01 -14.64 -1.50
C GLU A 280 -10.41 -13.90 -2.78
N SER A 281 -10.40 -14.59 -3.92
CA SER A 281 -10.81 -14.06 -5.23
C SER A 281 -10.19 -12.67 -5.50
N GLY A 282 -8.87 -12.56 -5.37
CA GLY A 282 -8.17 -11.29 -5.57
C GLY A 282 -6.68 -11.30 -5.21
N SER A 283 -5.97 -10.27 -5.67
CA SER A 283 -4.59 -9.94 -5.31
C SER A 283 -4.33 -8.46 -5.63
N ALA A 284 -3.26 -7.87 -5.10
CA ALA A 284 -2.81 -6.55 -5.55
C ALA A 284 -2.37 -6.52 -7.04
N ILE A 285 -2.07 -7.68 -7.65
CA ILE A 285 -1.85 -7.81 -9.10
C ILE A 285 -3.11 -8.19 -9.89
N SER A 286 -4.30 -8.21 -9.27
CA SER A 286 -5.54 -8.57 -9.96
C SER A 286 -5.95 -7.62 -11.08
N ARG A 287 -5.51 -6.36 -11.03
CA ARG A 287 -5.84 -5.33 -12.02
C ARG A 287 -4.69 -4.36 -12.18
N ALA A 288 -4.73 -3.53 -13.22
CA ALA A 288 -3.81 -2.42 -13.37
C ALA A 288 -4.05 -1.38 -12.26
N VAL A 289 -3.03 -1.13 -11.43
CA VAL A 289 -2.98 0.07 -10.58
C VAL A 289 -2.41 1.21 -11.42
N HIS A 290 -3.22 2.24 -11.65
CA HIS A 290 -2.87 3.37 -12.50
C HIS A 290 -2.14 4.48 -11.71
N PRO A 291 -1.38 5.36 -12.38
CA PRO A 291 -1.05 6.67 -11.84
C PRO A 291 -2.33 7.48 -11.54
N PRO A 292 -2.35 8.30 -10.47
CA PRO A 292 -3.52 9.08 -10.05
C PRO A 292 -3.94 10.09 -11.13
N ASN A 293 -2.95 10.66 -11.83
CA ASN A 293 -3.09 11.60 -12.94
C ASN A 293 -3.22 10.93 -14.33
N SER A 294 -3.58 9.65 -14.39
CA SER A 294 -3.81 8.98 -15.67
C SER A 294 -5.03 9.57 -16.40
N ALA A 295 -5.00 9.58 -17.73
CA ALA A 295 -6.07 10.19 -18.54
C ALA A 295 -7.49 9.65 -18.23
N LEU A 296 -7.60 8.37 -17.84
CA LEU A 296 -8.85 7.77 -17.37
C LEU A 296 -9.36 8.40 -16.07
N HIS A 297 -8.47 8.66 -15.11
CA HIS A 297 -8.83 9.26 -13.83
C HIS A 297 -9.07 10.77 -13.95
N GLU A 298 -8.30 11.49 -14.77
CA GLU A 298 -8.60 12.91 -15.08
C GLU A 298 -9.96 13.06 -15.80
N GLU A 299 -10.32 12.13 -16.68
CA GLU A 299 -11.65 12.08 -17.31
C GLU A 299 -12.76 11.82 -16.26
N GLN A 300 -12.61 10.77 -15.44
CA GLN A 300 -13.55 10.43 -14.36
C GLN A 300 -13.70 11.54 -13.32
N PHE A 301 -12.60 12.20 -12.96
CA PHE A 301 -12.55 13.34 -12.04
C PHE A 301 -13.27 14.55 -12.63
N THR A 302 -12.99 14.90 -13.90
CA THR A 302 -13.66 16.01 -14.60
C THR A 302 -15.17 15.79 -14.70
N GLN A 303 -15.61 14.57 -15.04
CA GLN A 303 -17.03 14.21 -15.05
C GLN A 303 -17.64 14.30 -13.64
N PHE A 304 -16.97 13.79 -12.60
CA PHE A 304 -17.44 13.91 -11.22
C PHE A 304 -17.55 15.37 -10.75
N LEU A 305 -16.60 16.24 -11.12
CA LEU A 305 -16.71 17.68 -10.83
C LEU A 305 -17.91 18.32 -11.55
N HIS A 306 -18.29 17.85 -12.73
CA HIS A 306 -19.50 18.31 -13.43
C HIS A 306 -20.76 17.89 -12.65
N GLU A 307 -20.89 16.61 -12.32
CA GLU A 307 -22.05 16.07 -11.60
C GLU A 307 -22.24 16.68 -10.20
N VAL A 308 -21.15 17.01 -9.48
CA VAL A 308 -21.22 17.71 -8.17
C VAL A 308 -21.41 19.24 -8.32
N GLY A 309 -21.29 19.80 -9.53
CA GLY A 309 -21.41 21.24 -9.80
C GLY A 309 -20.15 22.06 -9.49
N CYS A 310 -18.99 21.41 -9.28
CA CYS A 310 -17.72 22.04 -8.96
C CYS A 310 -16.78 22.26 -10.17
N ALA A 311 -17.13 21.81 -11.39
CA ALA A 311 -16.27 21.88 -12.57
C ALA A 311 -15.81 23.30 -12.96
N ASN A 312 -16.65 24.32 -12.70
CA ASN A 312 -16.35 25.72 -13.05
C ASN A 312 -15.50 26.45 -11.99
N LYS A 313 -14.89 25.73 -11.03
CA LYS A 313 -14.08 26.32 -9.96
C LYS A 313 -12.60 26.46 -10.34
N PRO A 314 -11.92 27.55 -9.92
CA PRO A 314 -10.46 27.60 -9.95
C PRO A 314 -9.86 26.41 -9.18
N ALA A 315 -8.70 25.90 -9.62
CA ALA A 315 -8.11 24.67 -9.07
C ALA A 315 -7.92 24.69 -7.54
N ALA A 316 -7.65 25.87 -6.95
CA ALA A 316 -7.52 26.05 -5.50
C ALA A 316 -8.86 26.02 -4.72
N GLU A 317 -10.00 26.18 -5.40
CA GLU A 317 -11.35 26.13 -4.82
C GLU A 317 -12.04 24.76 -4.99
N ILE A 318 -11.49 23.86 -5.82
CA ILE A 318 -12.17 22.58 -6.13
C ILE A 318 -12.41 21.75 -4.86
N LEU A 319 -11.42 21.61 -3.97
CA LEU A 319 -11.58 20.85 -2.73
C LEU A 319 -12.54 21.53 -1.73
N SER A 320 -12.56 22.87 -1.64
CA SER A 320 -13.50 23.56 -0.76
C SER A 320 -14.94 23.45 -1.29
N CYS A 321 -15.13 23.47 -2.62
CA CYS A 321 -16.41 23.18 -3.25
C CYS A 321 -16.89 21.76 -2.95
N LEU A 322 -16.04 20.75 -3.15
CA LEU A 322 -16.37 19.33 -2.88
C LEU A 322 -16.67 19.06 -1.39
N ARG A 323 -16.00 19.76 -0.47
CA ARG A 323 -16.28 19.69 0.99
C ARG A 323 -17.56 20.43 1.40
N ALA A 324 -17.96 21.47 0.65
CA ALA A 324 -19.20 22.21 0.87
C ALA A 324 -20.44 21.62 0.17
N ALA A 325 -20.24 20.71 -0.79
CA ALA A 325 -21.33 20.09 -1.55
C ALA A 325 -22.29 19.27 -0.65
N PRO A 326 -23.59 19.18 -0.98
CA PRO A 326 -24.52 18.28 -0.30
C PRO A 326 -24.05 16.82 -0.39
N PRO A 327 -24.18 16.00 0.69
CA PRO A 327 -23.80 14.59 0.65
C PRO A 327 -24.50 13.82 -0.48
N SER A 328 -25.79 14.08 -0.72
CA SER A 328 -26.55 13.46 -1.82
C SER A 328 -25.91 13.69 -3.19
N ALA A 329 -25.53 14.93 -3.51
CA ALA A 329 -24.89 15.26 -4.79
C ALA A 329 -23.55 14.51 -4.97
N VAL A 330 -22.75 14.37 -3.90
CA VAL A 330 -21.51 13.57 -3.93
C VAL A 330 -21.80 12.08 -4.14
N ILE A 331 -22.83 11.54 -3.47
CA ILE A 331 -23.24 10.14 -3.55
C ILE A 331 -23.83 9.78 -4.92
N GLU A 332 -24.64 10.67 -5.49
CA GLU A 332 -25.22 10.55 -6.82
C GLU A 332 -24.11 10.64 -7.88
N ALA A 333 -23.27 11.67 -7.84
CA ALA A 333 -22.15 11.85 -8.77
C ALA A 333 -21.20 10.63 -8.80
N GLN A 334 -20.72 10.17 -7.63
CA GLN A 334 -19.82 9.00 -7.60
C GLN A 334 -20.49 7.75 -8.16
N THR A 335 -21.82 7.63 -7.98
CA THR A 335 -22.63 6.52 -8.47
C THR A 335 -22.84 6.59 -9.98
N THR A 336 -23.12 7.78 -10.53
CA THR A 336 -23.21 8.02 -11.99
C THR A 336 -21.91 7.64 -12.68
N ILE A 337 -20.77 8.12 -12.20
CA ILE A 337 -19.46 7.82 -12.80
C ILE A 337 -19.08 6.34 -12.61
N PHE A 338 -19.41 5.69 -11.49
CA PHE A 338 -19.20 4.23 -11.40
C PHE A 338 -20.05 3.48 -12.44
N ASN A 339 -21.35 3.81 -12.56
CA ASN A 339 -22.26 3.13 -13.47
C ASN A 339 -21.87 3.31 -14.95
N SER A 340 -21.38 4.48 -15.36
CA SER A 340 -21.03 4.75 -16.77
C SER A 340 -19.80 3.95 -17.24
N TYR A 341 -18.79 3.76 -16.38
CA TYR A 341 -17.63 2.94 -16.72
C TYR A 341 -17.85 1.43 -16.48
N ASN A 342 -18.85 1.05 -15.67
CA ASN A 342 -19.11 -0.34 -15.29
C ASN A 342 -19.20 -1.35 -16.46
N PRO A 343 -19.88 -1.08 -17.59
CA PRO A 343 -19.92 -2.00 -18.73
C PRO A 343 -18.54 -2.31 -19.35
N SER A 344 -17.58 -1.39 -19.21
CA SER A 344 -16.20 -1.56 -19.69
C SER A 344 -15.24 -2.10 -18.63
N LEU A 345 -15.72 -2.30 -17.40
CA LEU A 345 -14.96 -2.70 -16.19
C LEU A 345 -13.73 -1.83 -15.84
N ARG A 346 -13.52 -0.70 -16.54
CA ARG A 346 -12.60 0.41 -16.22
C ARG A 346 -13.12 1.25 -15.04
N TRP A 347 -13.53 0.60 -13.95
CA TRP A 347 -14.25 1.22 -12.85
C TRP A 347 -13.56 2.47 -12.30
N ALA A 348 -14.37 3.50 -12.02
CA ALA A 348 -13.93 4.65 -11.25
C ALA A 348 -13.67 4.26 -9.78
N TRP A 349 -12.98 5.14 -9.07
CA TRP A 349 -12.77 5.03 -7.62
C TRP A 349 -12.09 3.70 -7.22
N GLN A 350 -10.86 3.51 -7.68
CA GLN A 350 -9.99 2.36 -7.38
C GLN A 350 -8.67 2.85 -6.75
N PRO A 351 -7.89 2.01 -6.06
CA PRO A 351 -6.56 2.39 -5.60
C PRO A 351 -5.61 2.76 -6.75
N VAL A 352 -4.70 3.69 -6.46
CA VAL A 352 -3.70 4.25 -7.39
C VAL A 352 -2.31 4.27 -6.76
N LEU A 353 -1.28 4.52 -7.57
CA LEU A 353 0.08 4.76 -7.08
C LEU A 353 0.11 6.08 -6.29
N ASP A 354 0.38 6.02 -4.99
CA ASP A 354 0.34 7.17 -4.07
C ASP A 354 1.72 7.57 -3.51
N ASN A 355 2.75 6.73 -3.70
CA ASN A 355 4.08 6.83 -3.06
C ASN A 355 4.07 6.63 -1.52
N ASP A 356 2.96 6.16 -0.97
CA ASP A 356 2.72 5.89 0.46
C ASP A 356 2.36 4.40 0.66
N ILE A 357 1.08 4.01 0.56
CA ILE A 357 0.66 2.60 0.70
C ILE A 357 1.04 1.78 -0.54
N ILE A 358 0.83 2.34 -1.74
CA ILE A 358 1.16 1.70 -3.02
C ILE A 358 2.33 2.45 -3.66
N SER A 359 3.50 2.29 -3.05
CA SER A 359 4.75 2.99 -3.43
C SER A 359 5.33 2.61 -4.80
N ARG A 360 4.87 1.52 -5.41
CA ARG A 360 5.27 1.05 -6.75
C ARG A 360 4.21 0.12 -7.32
N ARG A 361 4.31 -0.24 -8.61
CA ARG A 361 3.39 -1.20 -9.25
C ARG A 361 3.43 -2.55 -8.51
N PRO A 362 2.29 -3.16 -8.13
CA PRO A 362 2.27 -4.35 -7.28
C PRO A 362 3.10 -5.55 -7.79
N LEU A 363 3.18 -5.78 -9.10
CA LEU A 363 4.02 -6.86 -9.65
C LEU A 363 5.52 -6.57 -9.52
N GLU A 364 5.92 -5.30 -9.53
CA GLU A 364 7.30 -4.88 -9.29
C GLU A 364 7.64 -5.01 -7.79
N ALA A 365 6.68 -4.76 -6.89
CA ALA A 365 6.84 -5.03 -5.45
C ALA A 365 6.98 -6.53 -5.16
N LEU A 366 6.06 -7.37 -5.63
CA LEU A 366 6.13 -8.84 -5.50
C LEU A 366 7.47 -9.40 -6.01
N ARG A 367 7.92 -8.95 -7.19
CA ARG A 367 9.20 -9.38 -7.80
C ARG A 367 10.43 -8.83 -7.08
N SER A 368 10.32 -7.75 -6.31
CA SER A 368 11.45 -7.18 -5.55
C SER A 368 11.78 -7.93 -4.26
N GLY A 369 10.91 -8.85 -3.79
CA GLY A 369 11.11 -9.62 -2.56
C GLY A 369 10.91 -8.84 -1.25
N ASP A 370 10.97 -7.51 -1.32
CA ASP A 370 10.72 -6.57 -0.23
C ASP A 370 9.22 -6.28 -0.08
N TYR A 371 8.61 -7.07 0.82
CA TYR A 371 7.20 -7.02 1.20
C TYR A 371 7.03 -7.72 2.57
N HIS A 372 5.84 -7.71 3.17
CA HIS A 372 5.54 -8.35 4.45
C HIS A 372 5.53 -9.88 4.34
N LYS A 373 6.39 -10.54 5.11
CA LYS A 373 6.56 -12.01 5.11
C LYS A 373 5.54 -12.65 6.05
N VAL A 374 4.34 -12.89 5.54
CA VAL A 374 3.19 -13.46 6.27
C VAL A 374 2.88 -14.89 5.84
N ARG A 375 2.22 -15.66 6.69
CA ARG A 375 1.56 -16.92 6.27
C ARG A 375 0.36 -16.56 5.40
N LEU A 376 0.10 -17.33 4.34
CA LEU A 376 -0.96 -17.00 3.38
C LEU A 376 -1.87 -18.20 3.08
N LEU A 377 -3.18 -17.97 3.14
CA LEU A 377 -4.19 -18.82 2.51
C LEU A 377 -4.88 -17.99 1.43
N THR A 378 -5.02 -18.51 0.22
CA THR A 378 -5.59 -17.77 -0.92
C THR A 378 -6.30 -18.70 -1.89
N GLY A 379 -7.17 -18.15 -2.74
CA GLY A 379 -7.86 -18.94 -3.75
C GLY A 379 -8.77 -18.11 -4.66
N PHE A 380 -9.42 -18.82 -5.58
CA PHE A 380 -10.26 -18.28 -6.62
C PHE A 380 -11.43 -19.23 -6.91
N ASN A 381 -12.46 -18.74 -7.59
CA ASN A 381 -13.62 -19.53 -7.98
C ASN A 381 -13.54 -19.89 -9.48
N SER A 382 -14.34 -20.85 -9.98
CA SER A 382 -14.27 -21.20 -11.41
C SER A 382 -14.76 -20.06 -12.32
N ASN A 383 -15.89 -19.45 -11.99
CA ASN A 383 -16.63 -18.52 -12.87
C ASN A 383 -16.57 -17.06 -12.37
N GLU A 384 -15.36 -16.63 -11.99
CA GLU A 384 -15.07 -15.30 -11.42
C GLU A 384 -15.52 -14.13 -12.32
N GLY A 385 -15.67 -14.34 -13.63
CA GLY A 385 -16.11 -13.29 -14.56
C GLY A 385 -17.62 -13.15 -14.70
N SER A 386 -18.39 -14.16 -14.30
CA SER A 386 -19.79 -14.33 -14.70
C SER A 386 -20.75 -13.24 -14.19
N MET A 387 -20.44 -12.61 -13.04
CA MET A 387 -21.18 -11.45 -12.52
C MET A 387 -20.75 -10.09 -13.10
N TYR A 388 -19.68 -10.03 -13.90
CA TYR A 388 -19.06 -8.78 -14.38
C TYR A 388 -19.17 -8.55 -15.88
N VAL A 389 -19.10 -9.59 -16.70
CA VAL A 389 -19.02 -9.45 -18.17
C VAL A 389 -20.39 -9.29 -18.85
N PRO A 390 -20.45 -8.76 -20.09
CA PRO A 390 -21.71 -8.61 -20.83
C PRO A 390 -22.38 -9.96 -21.13
N LYS A 391 -23.55 -10.20 -20.54
CA LYS A 391 -24.32 -11.45 -20.68
C LYS A 391 -24.84 -11.72 -22.10
N SER A 392 -25.16 -10.67 -22.85
CA SER A 392 -25.75 -10.75 -24.20
C SER A 392 -24.74 -10.86 -25.34
N ALA A 393 -23.43 -10.90 -25.05
CA ALA A 393 -22.40 -10.90 -26.08
C ALA A 393 -22.49 -12.14 -26.98
N SER A 394 -22.59 -11.92 -28.29
CA SER A 394 -23.01 -12.95 -29.26
C SER A 394 -22.00 -13.17 -30.38
N THR A 395 -21.11 -12.20 -30.63
CA THR A 395 -20.14 -12.20 -31.74
C THR A 395 -18.69 -12.20 -31.27
N SER A 396 -17.80 -12.81 -32.06
CA SER A 396 -16.35 -12.85 -31.80
C SER A 396 -15.70 -11.45 -31.73
N SER A 397 -16.28 -10.47 -32.43
CA SER A 397 -15.87 -9.06 -32.35
C SER A 397 -16.26 -8.41 -31.03
N GLU A 398 -17.39 -8.75 -30.41
CA GLU A 398 -17.74 -8.23 -29.08
C GLU A 398 -16.77 -8.74 -28.00
N PHE A 399 -16.32 -10.00 -28.08
CA PHE A 399 -15.28 -10.55 -27.21
C PHE A 399 -13.97 -9.75 -27.32
N THR A 400 -13.47 -9.53 -28.54
CA THR A 400 -12.21 -8.78 -28.74
C THR A 400 -12.35 -7.28 -28.44
N ASN A 401 -13.49 -6.66 -28.77
CA ASN A 401 -13.79 -5.26 -28.45
C ASN A 401 -13.91 -5.00 -26.93
N PHE A 402 -14.45 -5.95 -26.17
CA PHE A 402 -14.49 -5.88 -24.71
C PHE A 402 -13.07 -5.82 -24.12
N PHE A 403 -12.17 -6.71 -24.56
CA PHE A 403 -10.78 -6.68 -24.10
C PHE A 403 -9.98 -5.49 -24.62
N ALA A 404 -10.24 -5.01 -25.84
CA ALA A 404 -9.64 -3.77 -26.35
C ALA A 404 -10.10 -2.52 -25.55
N SER A 405 -11.35 -2.53 -25.07
CA SER A 405 -11.91 -1.44 -24.25
C SER A 405 -11.38 -1.47 -22.82
N LEU A 406 -11.26 -2.66 -22.21
CA LEU A 406 -10.73 -2.86 -20.86
C LEU A 406 -9.21 -2.66 -20.80
N LEU A 407 -8.47 -3.18 -21.79
CA LEU A 407 -7.02 -3.20 -21.86
C LEU A 407 -6.53 -2.54 -23.16
N PRO A 408 -6.65 -1.20 -23.33
CA PRO A 408 -6.27 -0.48 -24.56
C PRO A 408 -4.77 -0.52 -24.90
N HIS A 409 -3.95 -1.15 -24.06
CA HIS A 409 -2.53 -1.41 -24.31
C HIS A 409 -2.25 -2.77 -24.98
N LEU A 410 -3.25 -3.64 -25.16
CA LEU A 410 -3.10 -4.87 -25.95
C LEU A 410 -2.92 -4.52 -27.43
N SER A 411 -1.90 -5.09 -28.08
CA SER A 411 -1.74 -4.92 -29.53
C SER A 411 -2.77 -5.77 -30.29
N LYS A 412 -2.98 -5.48 -31.58
CA LYS A 412 -3.81 -6.32 -32.46
C LYS A 412 -3.37 -7.80 -32.40
N SER A 413 -2.07 -8.05 -32.40
CA SER A 413 -1.50 -9.39 -32.28
C SER A 413 -1.82 -10.06 -30.93
N ASP A 414 -1.97 -9.30 -29.85
CA ASP A 414 -2.35 -9.85 -28.54
C ASP A 414 -3.85 -10.12 -28.44
N LEU A 415 -4.68 -9.31 -29.10
CA LEU A 415 -6.12 -9.60 -29.28
C LEU A 415 -6.35 -10.81 -30.19
N GLU A 416 -5.53 -10.98 -31.25
CA GLU A 416 -5.53 -12.17 -32.12
C GLU A 416 -5.11 -13.43 -31.34
N LYS A 417 -4.03 -13.38 -30.55
CA LYS A 417 -3.63 -14.48 -29.64
C LYS A 417 -4.73 -14.82 -28.66
N LEU A 418 -5.36 -13.81 -28.05
CA LEU A 418 -6.47 -13.99 -27.11
C LEU A 418 -7.68 -14.63 -27.79
N ASN A 419 -8.01 -14.21 -29.01
CA ASN A 419 -9.10 -14.78 -29.81
C ASN A 419 -8.87 -16.26 -30.18
N THR A 420 -7.61 -16.66 -30.37
CA THR A 420 -7.22 -18.07 -30.62
C THR A 420 -7.19 -18.91 -29.34
N LEU A 421 -6.62 -18.36 -28.26
CA LEU A 421 -6.49 -19.01 -26.94
C LEU A 421 -7.83 -19.28 -26.25
N TYR A 422 -8.83 -18.45 -26.57
CA TYR A 422 -10.23 -18.65 -26.20
C TYR A 422 -11.01 -18.86 -27.50
N PRO A 423 -11.08 -20.08 -28.07
CA PRO A 423 -11.77 -20.32 -29.33
C PRO A 423 -13.25 -19.93 -29.26
N ASP A 424 -13.75 -19.36 -30.35
CA ASP A 424 -15.12 -18.88 -30.50
C ASP A 424 -16.13 -20.04 -30.57
N PRO A 425 -17.05 -20.18 -29.60
CA PRO A 425 -18.02 -21.28 -29.58
C PRO A 425 -19.10 -21.18 -30.66
N ALA A 426 -19.25 -20.03 -31.34
CA ALA A 426 -20.18 -19.90 -32.46
C ALA A 426 -19.59 -20.41 -33.79
N THR A 427 -18.28 -20.64 -33.86
CA THR A 427 -17.57 -21.05 -35.10
C THR A 427 -16.64 -22.26 -34.93
N ASN A 428 -16.25 -22.61 -33.70
CA ASN A 428 -15.52 -23.83 -33.37
C ASN A 428 -16.39 -24.75 -32.46
N PRO A 429 -16.91 -25.88 -32.99
CA PRO A 429 -17.68 -26.85 -32.20
C PRO A 429 -16.93 -27.41 -30.98
N ASP A 430 -15.61 -27.59 -31.10
CA ASP A 430 -14.73 -28.15 -30.07
C ASP A 430 -14.31 -27.10 -29.01
N SER A 431 -14.92 -25.90 -29.00
CA SER A 431 -14.63 -24.89 -28.00
C SER A 431 -15.09 -25.35 -26.60
N PRO A 432 -14.22 -25.32 -25.56
CA PRO A 432 -14.62 -25.59 -24.18
C PRO A 432 -15.54 -24.49 -23.60
N TYR A 433 -15.74 -23.39 -24.35
CA TYR A 433 -16.65 -22.30 -23.99
C TYR A 433 -18.04 -22.46 -24.62
N THR A 434 -18.29 -23.55 -25.37
CA THR A 434 -19.62 -23.86 -25.93
C THR A 434 -20.67 -23.96 -24.84
N ASP A 435 -21.79 -23.27 -25.05
CA ASP A 435 -22.86 -23.19 -24.06
C ASP A 435 -24.06 -24.04 -24.46
N THR A 436 -24.21 -25.18 -23.77
CA THR A 436 -25.26 -26.18 -23.98
C THR A 436 -26.59 -25.85 -23.29
N ARG A 437 -26.67 -24.73 -22.57
CA ARG A 437 -27.91 -24.23 -21.95
C ARG A 437 -28.85 -23.67 -23.02
N ASP A 438 -30.15 -23.54 -22.71
CA ASP A 438 -31.05 -22.73 -23.53
C ASP A 438 -30.70 -21.24 -23.34
N LEU A 439 -29.91 -20.73 -24.28
CA LEU A 439 -29.39 -19.36 -24.25
C LEU A 439 -30.50 -18.33 -24.44
N ALA A 440 -31.56 -18.69 -25.16
CA ALA A 440 -32.67 -17.81 -25.49
C ALA A 440 -33.58 -17.56 -24.28
N SER A 441 -33.97 -18.60 -23.54
CA SER A 441 -34.76 -18.41 -22.31
C SER A 441 -33.95 -17.78 -21.17
N LEU A 442 -32.63 -17.96 -21.14
CA LEU A 442 -31.73 -17.31 -20.17
C LEU A 442 -31.31 -15.88 -20.54
N GLY A 443 -31.62 -15.41 -21.75
CA GLY A 443 -31.24 -14.07 -22.22
C GLY A 443 -29.72 -13.85 -22.34
N ILE A 444 -28.97 -14.92 -22.64
CA ILE A 444 -27.50 -14.89 -22.77
C ILE A 444 -27.07 -15.10 -24.23
N GLY A 445 -25.96 -14.48 -24.61
CA GLY A 445 -25.33 -14.69 -25.91
C GLY A 445 -24.26 -15.80 -25.86
N PRO A 446 -23.99 -16.49 -26.99
CA PRO A 446 -23.06 -17.62 -27.04
C PRO A 446 -21.62 -17.28 -26.63
N GLN A 447 -21.20 -16.01 -26.61
CA GLN A 447 -19.86 -15.64 -26.14
C GLN A 447 -19.76 -15.57 -24.60
N PHE A 448 -20.87 -15.59 -23.85
CA PHE A 448 -20.86 -15.30 -22.41
C PHE A 448 -19.85 -16.14 -21.62
N LYS A 449 -19.87 -17.48 -21.78
CA LYS A 449 -18.88 -18.40 -21.17
C LYS A 449 -17.43 -18.09 -21.58
N ARG A 450 -17.23 -17.65 -22.83
CA ARG A 450 -15.91 -17.29 -23.38
C ARG A 450 -15.38 -15.99 -22.76
N ILE A 451 -16.24 -14.96 -22.63
CA ILE A 451 -15.84 -13.68 -22.03
C ILE A 451 -15.61 -13.84 -20.51
N GLU A 452 -16.50 -14.57 -19.82
CA GLU A 452 -16.43 -14.68 -18.37
C GLU A 452 -15.20 -15.47 -17.91
N ALA A 453 -14.90 -16.60 -18.57
CA ALA A 453 -13.67 -17.35 -18.30
C ALA A 453 -12.42 -16.53 -18.64
N ALA A 454 -12.40 -15.81 -19.77
CA ALA A 454 -11.25 -14.96 -20.12
C ALA A 454 -11.02 -13.83 -19.11
N TYR A 455 -12.09 -13.21 -18.62
CA TYR A 455 -11.99 -12.16 -17.60
C TYR A 455 -11.62 -12.72 -16.23
N GLY A 456 -12.19 -13.86 -15.82
CA GLY A 456 -11.84 -14.55 -14.59
C GLY A 456 -10.38 -14.98 -14.56
N HIS A 457 -9.87 -15.53 -15.67
CA HIS A 457 -8.45 -15.86 -15.83
C HIS A 457 -7.54 -14.64 -15.77
N TYR A 458 -7.94 -13.50 -16.36
CA TYR A 458 -7.21 -12.23 -16.31
C TYR A 458 -7.17 -11.63 -14.90
N ALA A 459 -8.33 -11.46 -14.28
CA ALA A 459 -8.50 -10.62 -13.09
C ALA A 459 -8.32 -11.37 -11.77
N TYR A 460 -8.50 -12.70 -11.74
CA TYR A 460 -8.55 -13.46 -10.49
C TYR A 460 -7.66 -14.71 -10.53
N VAL A 461 -7.92 -15.68 -11.42
CA VAL A 461 -7.21 -16.97 -11.39
C VAL A 461 -5.70 -16.84 -11.64
N THR A 462 -5.27 -16.08 -12.66
CA THR A 462 -3.84 -15.85 -12.91
C THR A 462 -3.19 -15.02 -11.80
N PRO A 463 -3.75 -13.85 -11.39
CA PRO A 463 -3.22 -13.06 -10.28
C PRO A 463 -3.07 -13.82 -8.97
N VAL A 464 -4.07 -14.61 -8.56
CA VAL A 464 -3.99 -15.43 -7.33
C VAL A 464 -2.89 -16.48 -7.45
N ARG A 465 -2.88 -17.30 -8.51
CA ARG A 465 -1.85 -18.33 -8.72
C ARG A 465 -0.44 -17.75 -8.80
N GLN A 466 -0.26 -16.64 -9.52
CA GLN A 466 1.04 -15.96 -9.63
C GLN A 466 1.49 -15.38 -8.28
N THR A 467 0.56 -14.86 -7.48
CA THR A 467 0.85 -14.38 -6.11
C THR A 467 1.28 -15.54 -5.21
N ALA A 468 0.49 -16.61 -5.16
CA ALA A 468 0.79 -17.81 -4.36
C ALA A 468 2.16 -18.41 -4.71
N LYS A 469 2.46 -18.55 -6.02
CA LYS A 469 3.74 -19.05 -6.54
C LYS A 469 4.93 -18.16 -6.20
N ILE A 470 4.81 -16.84 -6.34
CA ILE A 470 5.90 -15.91 -5.99
C ILE A 470 6.17 -15.98 -4.49
N LEU A 471 5.13 -15.93 -3.66
CA LEU A 471 5.27 -15.94 -2.21
C LEU A 471 5.82 -17.28 -1.70
N SER A 472 5.31 -18.43 -2.15
CA SER A 472 5.83 -19.74 -1.71
C SER A 472 7.28 -20.01 -2.16
N SER A 473 7.73 -19.37 -3.25
CA SER A 473 9.12 -19.46 -3.72
C SER A 473 10.10 -18.52 -3.01
N SER A 474 9.63 -17.57 -2.19
CA SER A 474 10.47 -16.49 -1.63
C SER A 474 10.11 -16.08 -0.18
N ASN A 475 9.44 -16.96 0.55
CA ASN A 475 9.04 -16.82 1.94
C ASN A 475 9.16 -18.19 2.64
N ASP A 476 9.71 -18.24 3.85
CA ASP A 476 9.79 -19.48 4.63
C ASP A 476 8.44 -19.84 5.28
N ALA A 477 7.49 -18.89 5.31
CA ALA A 477 6.14 -19.11 5.79
C ALA A 477 5.27 -19.84 4.74
N PRO A 478 4.47 -20.84 5.13
CA PRO A 478 3.67 -21.62 4.19
C PRO A 478 2.60 -20.78 3.48
N VAL A 479 2.32 -21.19 2.25
CA VAL A 479 1.24 -20.68 1.39
C VAL A 479 0.31 -21.82 1.03
N TYR A 480 -1.00 -21.60 1.12
CA TYR A 480 -2.05 -22.58 0.82
C TYR A 480 -2.98 -22.03 -0.27
N LEU A 481 -3.30 -22.84 -1.29
CA LEU A 481 -4.13 -22.45 -2.44
C LEU A 481 -5.43 -23.28 -2.52
N TYR A 482 -6.58 -22.64 -2.80
CA TYR A 482 -7.81 -23.32 -3.19
C TYR A 482 -8.38 -22.88 -4.55
N HIS A 483 -9.20 -23.76 -5.12
CA HIS A 483 -10.13 -23.49 -6.21
C HIS A 483 -11.56 -23.86 -5.77
N TRP A 484 -12.46 -22.90 -5.73
CA TRP A 484 -13.89 -23.13 -5.46
C TRP A 484 -14.64 -23.45 -6.76
N ALA A 485 -15.10 -24.68 -6.91
CA ALA A 485 -15.71 -25.22 -8.13
C ALA A 485 -17.16 -25.71 -7.95
N LEU A 486 -17.77 -25.41 -6.80
CA LEU A 486 -19.16 -25.73 -6.48
C LEU A 486 -20.13 -24.84 -7.28
N ASN A 487 -20.92 -25.41 -8.17
CA ASN A 487 -21.88 -24.66 -8.98
C ASN A 487 -23.10 -24.27 -8.13
N ARG A 488 -23.28 -22.97 -7.91
CA ARG A 488 -24.38 -22.43 -7.09
C ARG A 488 -25.60 -22.02 -7.92
N THR A 489 -25.44 -21.66 -9.20
CA THR A 489 -26.55 -21.15 -10.01
C THR A 489 -26.43 -21.53 -11.48
N VAL A 490 -27.56 -21.88 -12.10
CA VAL A 490 -27.67 -22.22 -13.54
C VAL A 490 -26.97 -21.20 -14.43
N LEU A 491 -27.03 -19.91 -14.09
CA LEU A 491 -26.46 -18.82 -14.89
C LEU A 491 -24.98 -18.56 -14.63
N ALA A 492 -24.56 -18.47 -13.37
CA ALA A 492 -23.27 -17.92 -12.98
C ALA A 492 -22.25 -18.97 -12.49
N GLY A 493 -22.63 -20.26 -12.39
CA GLY A 493 -21.70 -21.33 -12.06
C GLY A 493 -21.22 -21.27 -10.60
N ALA A 494 -19.92 -21.49 -10.40
CA ALA A 494 -19.21 -21.16 -9.16
C ALA A 494 -18.77 -19.68 -9.23
N ASN A 495 -19.69 -18.77 -8.94
CA ASN A 495 -19.51 -17.34 -9.18
C ASN A 495 -18.58 -16.67 -8.14
N HIS A 496 -18.04 -15.51 -8.48
CA HIS A 496 -17.21 -14.67 -7.62
C HIS A 496 -17.83 -14.47 -6.23
N GLY A 497 -17.13 -14.94 -5.20
CA GLY A 497 -17.55 -14.80 -3.80
C GLY A 497 -18.61 -15.80 -3.30
N ASP A 498 -19.00 -16.83 -4.06
CA ASP A 498 -19.99 -17.81 -3.59
C ASP A 498 -19.53 -18.64 -2.37
N GLN A 499 -18.23 -18.75 -2.11
CA GLN A 499 -17.66 -19.42 -0.94
C GLN A 499 -17.91 -18.68 0.38
N ILE A 500 -18.19 -17.36 0.36
CA ILE A 500 -18.43 -16.55 1.56
C ILE A 500 -19.56 -17.12 2.42
N PHE A 501 -20.56 -17.75 1.78
CA PHE A 501 -21.71 -18.36 2.45
C PHE A 501 -21.39 -19.71 3.10
N TYR A 502 -20.23 -20.30 2.81
CA TYR A 502 -19.76 -21.58 3.32
C TYR A 502 -18.80 -21.38 4.50
N GLU A 503 -17.89 -20.40 4.42
CA GLU A 503 -17.07 -20.00 5.58
C GLU A 503 -17.91 -19.44 6.73
N THR A 504 -18.91 -18.60 6.42
CA THR A 504 -19.88 -18.05 7.38
C THR A 504 -20.92 -19.08 7.86
N MET A 505 -20.85 -20.33 7.40
CA MET A 505 -21.77 -21.40 7.79
C MET A 505 -23.26 -21.04 7.59
N THR A 506 -23.56 -20.26 6.54
CA THR A 506 -24.90 -19.72 6.25
C THR A 506 -25.93 -20.85 6.19
N PRO A 507 -27.03 -20.81 6.99
CA PRO A 507 -28.02 -21.88 7.06
C PRO A 507 -28.62 -22.27 5.69
N ALA A 508 -28.87 -21.30 4.82
CA ALA A 508 -29.44 -21.53 3.48
C ALA A 508 -28.52 -22.37 2.58
N SER A 509 -27.21 -22.12 2.58
CA SER A 509 -26.24 -22.91 1.79
C SER A 509 -26.14 -24.34 2.31
N ARG A 510 -26.15 -24.49 3.64
CA ARG A 510 -26.05 -25.80 4.32
C ARG A 510 -27.33 -26.64 4.20
N ALA A 511 -28.47 -26.00 3.98
CA ALA A 511 -29.76 -26.67 3.80
C ALA A 511 -29.96 -27.30 2.40
N VAL A 512 -29.06 -27.04 1.43
CA VAL A 512 -29.16 -27.59 0.06
C VAL A 512 -29.03 -29.12 0.07
N SER A 513 -27.96 -29.65 0.66
CA SER A 513 -27.74 -31.10 0.79
C SER A 513 -26.74 -31.43 1.91
N PRO A 514 -26.65 -32.69 2.35
CA PRO A 514 -25.60 -33.13 3.27
C PRO A 514 -24.17 -32.91 2.73
N ALA A 515 -23.97 -32.89 1.42
CA ALA A 515 -22.68 -32.56 0.82
C ALA A 515 -22.36 -31.07 1.01
N HIS A 516 -23.34 -30.18 0.85
CA HIS A 516 -23.18 -28.75 1.12
C HIS A 516 -22.94 -28.43 2.60
N ASP A 517 -23.62 -29.11 3.54
CA ASP A 517 -23.34 -28.97 4.98
C ASP A 517 -21.92 -29.47 5.33
N SER A 518 -21.46 -30.57 4.72
CA SER A 518 -20.08 -31.06 4.88
C SER A 518 -19.04 -30.08 4.32
N LEU A 519 -19.26 -29.56 3.10
CA LEU A 519 -18.39 -28.56 2.46
C LEU A 519 -18.27 -27.28 3.28
N ALA A 520 -19.40 -26.74 3.78
CA ALA A 520 -19.40 -25.55 4.61
C ALA A 520 -18.57 -25.74 5.88
N ARG A 521 -18.81 -26.84 6.61
CA ARG A 521 -18.05 -27.16 7.83
C ARG A 521 -16.57 -27.35 7.55
N ALA A 522 -16.21 -28.08 6.49
CA ALA A 522 -14.82 -28.33 6.15
C ALA A 522 -14.08 -27.04 5.77
N PHE A 523 -14.71 -26.16 4.99
CA PHE A 523 -14.13 -24.87 4.59
C PHE A 523 -13.99 -23.91 5.80
N ASN A 524 -15.06 -23.73 6.58
CA ASN A 524 -15.01 -23.00 7.85
C ASN A 524 -13.89 -23.52 8.77
N ALA A 525 -13.80 -24.84 8.96
CA ALA A 525 -12.78 -25.44 9.82
C ALA A 525 -11.33 -25.28 9.31
N TYR A 526 -11.10 -25.15 7.99
CA TYR A 526 -9.75 -24.85 7.47
C TYR A 526 -9.39 -23.39 7.76
N LEU A 527 -10.31 -22.47 7.47
CA LEU A 527 -10.08 -21.04 7.67
C LEU A 527 -9.94 -20.70 9.15
N THR A 528 -10.79 -21.25 10.02
CA THR A 528 -10.67 -21.03 11.47
C THR A 528 -9.43 -21.71 12.06
N SER A 529 -9.02 -22.88 11.55
CA SER A 529 -7.72 -23.47 11.93
C SER A 529 -6.55 -22.56 11.55
N PHE A 530 -6.57 -21.98 10.34
CA PHE A 530 -5.55 -21.04 9.90
C PHE A 530 -5.58 -19.71 10.70
N ILE A 531 -6.76 -19.19 11.05
CA ILE A 531 -6.89 -18.01 11.93
C ILE A 531 -6.29 -18.28 13.30
N VAL A 532 -6.55 -19.46 13.90
CA VAL A 532 -6.07 -19.78 15.26
C VAL A 532 -4.59 -20.18 15.28
N THR A 533 -4.11 -20.95 14.30
CA THR A 533 -2.77 -21.59 14.36
C THR A 533 -1.81 -21.15 13.25
N GLY A 534 -2.33 -20.60 12.16
CA GLY A 534 -1.62 -20.35 10.90
C GLY A 534 -1.35 -21.58 10.03
N ASP A 535 -1.97 -22.72 10.33
CA ASP A 535 -2.04 -23.92 9.47
C ASP A 535 -3.52 -24.34 9.34
N PRO A 536 -4.09 -24.49 8.13
CA PRO A 536 -5.48 -24.94 7.98
C PRO A 536 -5.71 -26.38 8.47
N ASN A 537 -4.66 -27.18 8.65
CA ASN A 537 -4.74 -28.60 9.00
C ASN A 537 -4.64 -28.91 10.51
N ALA A 538 -4.26 -27.93 11.34
CA ALA A 538 -3.92 -28.18 12.75
C ALA A 538 -5.13 -28.52 13.64
N LEU A 539 -6.32 -27.97 13.32
CA LEU A 539 -7.59 -28.26 13.97
C LEU A 539 -8.51 -29.07 13.03
N SER A 540 -9.55 -29.72 13.55
CA SER A 540 -10.47 -30.59 12.80
C SER A 540 -11.86 -29.98 12.56
N GLY A 541 -12.26 -28.97 13.34
CA GLY A 541 -13.59 -28.33 13.32
C GLY A 541 -14.54 -28.86 14.40
N LYS A 542 -15.55 -28.07 14.77
CA LYS A 542 -16.59 -28.49 15.72
C LYS A 542 -17.36 -29.72 15.19
N LYS A 543 -17.03 -30.88 15.77
CA LYS A 543 -17.26 -32.24 15.27
C LYS A 543 -16.33 -32.54 14.09
N ALA A 544 -15.38 -33.44 14.30
CA ALA A 544 -14.39 -33.81 13.29
C ALA A 544 -15.06 -34.36 12.01
N ILE A 545 -14.54 -33.91 10.87
CA ILE A 545 -14.98 -34.31 9.53
C ILE A 545 -13.76 -34.85 8.80
N GLU A 546 -13.93 -35.99 8.13
CA GLU A 546 -12.91 -36.53 7.25
C GLU A 546 -12.70 -35.58 6.06
N ARG A 547 -11.52 -34.98 5.99
CA ARG A 547 -11.14 -33.96 5.02
C ARG A 547 -9.67 -34.14 4.65
N PRO A 548 -9.27 -33.93 3.37
CA PRO A 548 -7.89 -34.14 2.96
C PRO A 548 -6.95 -33.12 3.60
N THR A 549 -5.66 -33.46 3.70
CA THR A 549 -4.63 -32.46 4.03
C THR A 549 -4.59 -31.39 2.94
N TRP A 550 -4.70 -30.12 3.33
CA TRP A 550 -4.46 -28.98 2.44
C TRP A 550 -2.96 -28.88 2.16
N PRO A 551 -2.50 -29.09 0.92
CA PRO A 551 -1.09 -29.02 0.59
C PRO A 551 -0.55 -27.59 0.68
N ILE A 552 0.70 -27.45 1.07
CA ILE A 552 1.47 -26.22 0.88
C ILE A 552 1.79 -26.10 -0.62
N VAL A 553 1.66 -24.90 -1.18
CA VAL A 553 1.89 -24.59 -2.60
C VAL A 553 3.35 -24.86 -2.98
N GLY A 554 3.58 -26.03 -3.57
CA GLY A 554 4.87 -26.46 -4.08
C GLY A 554 5.15 -25.95 -5.50
N LYS A 555 6.08 -26.64 -6.19
CA LYS A 555 6.47 -26.28 -7.56
C LYS A 555 5.37 -26.58 -8.59
N GLN A 556 4.38 -27.42 -8.26
CA GLN A 556 3.30 -27.80 -9.16
C GLN A 556 2.00 -27.02 -8.91
N GLU A 557 2.01 -26.08 -7.94
CA GLU A 557 0.84 -25.30 -7.51
C GLU A 557 -0.30 -26.20 -7.00
N GLU A 558 0.09 -27.15 -6.16
CA GLU A 558 -0.75 -28.06 -5.40
C GLU A 558 -1.81 -27.28 -4.58
N SER A 559 -3.06 -27.73 -4.62
CA SER A 559 -4.23 -26.99 -4.12
C SER A 559 -5.36 -27.92 -3.66
N LEU A 560 -6.32 -27.38 -2.90
CA LEU A 560 -7.62 -28.03 -2.68
C LEU A 560 -8.67 -27.52 -3.66
N VAL A 561 -9.49 -28.41 -4.20
CA VAL A 561 -10.64 -28.08 -5.06
C VAL A 561 -11.93 -28.47 -4.36
N PHE A 562 -12.85 -27.51 -4.22
CA PHE A 562 -14.10 -27.69 -3.46
C PHE A 562 -15.31 -27.80 -4.39
N GLY A 563 -16.06 -28.89 -4.28
CA GLY A 563 -17.37 -29.07 -4.93
C GLY A 563 -17.34 -29.32 -6.45
N ARG A 564 -16.21 -29.78 -7.03
CA ARG A 564 -16.07 -29.88 -8.50
C ARG A 564 -17.16 -30.77 -9.10
N GLY A 565 -17.99 -30.15 -9.95
CA GLY A 565 -19.07 -30.84 -10.67
C GLY A 565 -20.30 -31.14 -9.81
N ASN A 566 -20.42 -30.56 -8.62
CA ASN A 566 -21.67 -30.56 -7.87
C ASN A 566 -22.54 -29.40 -8.38
N ASP A 567 -23.81 -29.68 -8.73
CA ASP A 567 -24.80 -28.71 -9.19
C ASP A 567 -26.11 -28.73 -8.39
N GLU A 568 -26.13 -29.36 -7.21
CA GLU A 568 -27.32 -29.46 -6.34
C GLU A 568 -27.89 -28.07 -6.00
N ALA A 569 -27.03 -27.09 -5.68
CA ALA A 569 -27.46 -25.70 -5.42
C ALA A 569 -27.95 -24.97 -6.67
N ALA A 570 -27.49 -25.35 -7.87
CA ALA A 570 -28.00 -24.83 -9.13
C ALA A 570 -29.34 -25.44 -9.54
N GLY A 571 -29.86 -26.43 -8.78
CA GLY A 571 -31.10 -27.15 -9.08
C GLY A 571 -30.92 -28.38 -9.96
N GLY A 572 -29.67 -28.85 -10.14
CA GLY A 572 -29.37 -30.13 -10.77
C GLY A 572 -29.42 -31.30 -9.78
N VAL A 573 -28.80 -32.41 -10.16
CA VAL A 573 -28.78 -33.68 -9.40
C VAL A 573 -27.39 -34.27 -9.24
N GLU A 574 -26.37 -33.66 -9.86
CA GLU A 574 -25.00 -34.15 -9.82
C GLU A 574 -24.33 -33.70 -8.53
N LYS A 575 -23.81 -34.67 -7.78
CA LYS A 575 -23.21 -34.42 -6.45
C LYS A 575 -21.74 -34.07 -6.51
N GLY A 576 -21.13 -34.20 -7.69
CA GLY A 576 -19.72 -33.93 -7.95
C GLY A 576 -18.77 -34.63 -7.00
N HIS A 577 -17.62 -33.98 -6.79
CA HIS A 577 -16.61 -34.36 -5.83
C HIS A 577 -16.64 -33.37 -4.65
N GLY A 578 -16.49 -33.89 -3.43
CA GLY A 578 -16.46 -33.07 -2.22
C GLY A 578 -15.22 -32.16 -2.18
N ILE A 579 -14.09 -32.71 -1.73
CA ILE A 579 -12.82 -31.98 -1.67
C ILE A 579 -11.74 -32.83 -2.33
N GLU A 580 -11.20 -32.34 -3.45
CA GLU A 580 -10.07 -32.95 -4.15
C GLU A 580 -8.77 -32.26 -3.70
N SER A 581 -7.65 -33.00 -3.69
CA SER A 581 -6.33 -32.45 -3.37
C SER A 581 -5.33 -32.82 -4.47
N GLY A 582 -4.62 -31.83 -5.02
CA GLY A 582 -3.63 -32.06 -6.06
C GLY A 582 -3.37 -30.85 -6.98
N VAL A 583 -2.81 -31.14 -8.16
CA VAL A 583 -2.50 -30.14 -9.19
C VAL A 583 -3.76 -29.82 -9.99
N ASP A 584 -4.37 -28.67 -9.71
CA ASP A 584 -5.50 -28.19 -10.50
C ASP A 584 -5.00 -27.53 -11.80
N ALA A 585 -5.58 -27.94 -12.94
CA ALA A 585 -5.20 -27.46 -14.27
C ALA A 585 -5.98 -26.21 -14.74
N TRP A 586 -6.93 -25.70 -13.94
CA TRP A 586 -7.78 -24.57 -14.35
C TRP A 586 -6.97 -23.32 -14.73
N GLY A 587 -7.22 -22.83 -15.95
CA GLY A 587 -6.51 -21.68 -16.53
C GLY A 587 -5.01 -21.86 -16.77
N ALA A 588 -4.44 -23.06 -16.59
CA ALA A 588 -2.98 -23.26 -16.56
C ALA A 588 -2.27 -22.94 -17.90
N GLU A 589 -2.96 -23.09 -19.04
CA GLU A 589 -2.46 -22.64 -20.33
C GLU A 589 -2.68 -21.14 -20.53
N GLN A 590 -3.91 -20.68 -20.28
CA GLN A 590 -4.35 -19.29 -20.46
C GLN A 590 -3.50 -18.30 -19.66
N ARG A 591 -3.07 -18.74 -18.48
CA ARG A 591 -2.12 -18.05 -17.61
C ARG A 591 -0.79 -17.72 -18.29
N LYS A 592 -0.28 -18.55 -19.20
CA LYS A 592 0.98 -18.27 -19.93
C LYS A 592 0.85 -17.00 -20.78
N PHE A 593 -0.32 -16.78 -21.38
CA PHE A 593 -0.63 -15.53 -22.06
C PHE A 593 -0.77 -14.38 -21.06
N TRP A 594 -1.56 -14.53 -20.00
CA TRP A 594 -1.77 -13.43 -19.05
C TRP A 594 -0.51 -13.01 -18.29
N GLU A 595 0.30 -13.94 -17.76
CA GLU A 595 1.58 -13.64 -17.09
C GLU A 595 2.58 -12.92 -18.03
N GLY A 596 2.57 -13.24 -19.33
CA GLY A 596 3.38 -12.58 -20.35
C GLY A 596 2.81 -11.23 -20.81
N ALA A 597 1.51 -11.16 -21.09
CA ALA A 597 0.80 -9.96 -21.54
C ALA A 597 0.76 -8.88 -20.45
N ILE A 598 0.77 -9.24 -19.16
CA ILE A 598 0.93 -8.28 -18.06
C ILE A 598 2.29 -7.56 -18.13
N CYS A 599 3.36 -8.23 -18.58
CA CYS A 599 4.63 -7.55 -18.88
C CYS A 599 4.49 -6.60 -20.08
N THR A 600 3.77 -7.00 -21.14
CA THR A 600 3.49 -6.12 -22.30
C THR A 600 2.64 -4.91 -21.91
N ILE A 601 1.65 -5.05 -21.04
CA ILE A 601 0.80 -3.95 -20.54
C ILE A 601 1.60 -3.02 -19.61
N ALA A 602 2.46 -3.55 -18.75
CA ALA A 602 3.36 -2.76 -17.91
C ALA A 602 4.38 -1.93 -18.72
N LEU A 603 4.75 -2.41 -19.92
CA LEU A 603 5.53 -1.68 -20.93
C LEU A 603 4.66 -0.73 -21.78
N GLY A 604 3.42 -1.10 -22.11
CA GLY A 604 2.47 -0.27 -22.86
C GLY A 604 2.09 1.01 -22.11
N LEU A 605 2.08 0.96 -20.79
CA LEU A 605 1.96 2.11 -19.88
C LEU A 605 3.23 3.01 -19.82
N LEU A 606 4.22 2.81 -20.71
CA LEU A 606 5.40 3.70 -20.87
C LEU A 606 5.28 4.66 -22.08
N HIS A 607 4.19 4.59 -22.85
CA HIS A 607 3.80 5.61 -23.81
C HIS A 607 2.40 6.12 -23.41
N PRO A 608 2.18 7.45 -23.36
CA PRO A 608 2.64 8.42 -24.36
C PRO A 608 3.94 9.19 -24.02
N PHE A 609 4.66 9.58 -25.08
CA PHE A 609 5.60 10.71 -25.11
C PHE A 609 6.65 10.85 -23.98
N HIS A 610 7.56 9.88 -23.73
CA HIS A 610 8.78 10.19 -22.95
C HIS A 610 10.07 9.37 -23.24
N SER A 611 10.14 8.64 -24.36
CA SER A 611 11.29 7.78 -24.70
C SER A 611 12.66 8.47 -24.83
N HIS A 612 12.70 9.79 -25.07
CA HIS A 612 13.94 10.59 -25.05
C HIS A 612 14.27 11.25 -23.71
N VAL A 613 13.34 11.29 -22.74
CA VAL A 613 13.55 12.00 -21.47
C VAL A 613 14.00 11.06 -20.35
N GLU A 614 13.40 9.88 -20.20
CA GLU A 614 13.75 9.00 -19.08
C GLU A 614 15.13 8.34 -19.24
N GLY A 615 15.54 8.06 -20.48
CA GLY A 615 16.94 7.75 -20.81
C GLY A 615 17.88 8.90 -20.42
N LEU A 616 17.47 10.15 -20.69
CA LEU A 616 18.19 11.36 -20.26
C LEU A 616 18.15 11.55 -18.74
N ARG A 617 17.17 11.01 -18.02
CA ARG A 617 16.96 11.16 -16.58
C ARG A 617 17.78 10.14 -15.79
N ARG A 618 17.81 8.88 -16.24
CA ARG A 618 18.77 7.88 -15.78
C ARG A 618 20.20 8.29 -16.13
N ALA A 619 20.45 8.79 -17.35
CA ALA A 619 21.74 9.38 -17.69
C ALA A 619 22.07 10.58 -16.77
N LYS A 620 21.14 11.53 -16.53
CA LYS A 620 21.34 12.64 -15.58
C LYS A 620 21.62 12.14 -14.16
N GLY A 621 20.99 11.06 -13.71
CA GLY A 621 21.22 10.41 -12.42
C GLY A 621 22.63 9.83 -12.33
N HIS A 622 23.05 9.02 -13.29
CA HIS A 622 24.39 8.43 -13.33
C HIS A 622 25.48 9.50 -13.57
N PHE A 623 25.22 10.52 -14.39
CA PHE A 623 26.09 11.70 -14.52
C PHE A 623 26.07 12.62 -13.29
N ALA A 624 25.02 12.61 -12.46
CA ALA A 624 25.01 13.33 -11.17
C ALA A 624 25.81 12.55 -10.12
N LEU A 625 25.66 11.23 -10.07
CA LEU A 625 26.44 10.32 -9.23
C LEU A 625 27.93 10.42 -9.58
N GLY A 626 28.27 10.33 -10.85
CA GLY A 626 29.64 10.53 -11.36
C GLY A 626 30.18 11.94 -11.08
N ARG A 627 29.40 13.00 -11.33
CA ARG A 627 29.81 14.37 -10.99
C ARG A 627 30.00 14.58 -9.47
N ARG A 628 29.27 13.87 -8.61
CA ARG A 628 29.49 13.87 -7.15
C ARG A 628 30.74 13.08 -6.77
N TYR A 629 31.00 11.94 -7.39
CA TYR A 629 32.25 11.20 -7.20
C TYR A 629 33.49 12.04 -7.56
N PHE A 630 33.43 12.80 -8.68
CA PHE A 630 34.47 13.77 -9.05
C PHE A 630 34.56 15.01 -8.14
N ARG A 631 33.57 15.28 -7.26
CA ARG A 631 33.68 16.33 -6.22
C ARG A 631 34.49 15.86 -5.01
N LEU A 632 34.52 14.57 -4.72
CA LEU A 632 35.35 14.01 -3.64
C LEU A 632 36.83 14.39 -3.82
N LEU A 633 37.30 14.34 -5.07
CA LEU A 633 38.66 14.75 -5.48
C LEU A 633 38.95 16.26 -5.31
N LYS A 634 37.93 17.10 -5.05
CA LYS A 634 38.11 18.54 -4.80
C LYS A 634 38.33 18.88 -3.32
N TRP A 635 37.95 18.01 -2.39
CA TRP A 635 38.16 18.23 -0.95
C TRP A 635 39.64 18.47 -0.63
N TYR A 636 40.52 17.57 -1.08
CA TYR A 636 41.96 17.64 -0.81
C TYR A 636 42.64 18.90 -1.43
N PRO A 637 42.43 19.26 -2.70
CA PRO A 637 42.87 20.55 -3.23
C PRO A 637 42.37 21.77 -2.44
N CYS A 638 41.12 21.77 -1.97
CA CYS A 638 40.57 22.90 -1.19
C CYS A 638 41.21 22.99 0.21
N SER A 639 41.45 21.86 0.89
CA SER A 639 42.14 21.86 2.19
C SER A 639 43.61 22.24 2.06
N VAL A 640 44.30 21.83 0.98
CA VAL A 640 45.67 22.26 0.66
C VAL A 640 45.71 23.75 0.30
N ALA A 641 44.71 24.29 -0.41
CA ALA A 641 44.61 25.73 -0.68
C ALA A 641 44.42 26.55 0.60
N ALA A 642 43.44 26.20 1.44
CA ALA A 642 43.21 26.85 2.73
C ALA A 642 44.47 26.81 3.62
N ARG A 643 45.13 25.64 3.68
CA ARG A 643 46.39 25.45 4.41
C ARG A 643 47.51 26.37 3.86
N LYS A 644 47.67 26.49 2.54
CA LYS A 644 48.66 27.40 1.93
C LYS A 644 48.38 28.88 2.23
N CYS A 645 47.12 29.31 2.28
CA CYS A 645 46.77 30.69 2.66
C CYS A 645 47.12 30.97 4.13
N ILE A 646 46.99 29.98 5.01
CA ILE A 646 47.40 30.06 6.43
C ILE A 646 48.92 30.04 6.58
N GLU A 647 49.62 29.09 5.94
CA GLU A 647 51.08 28.94 6.02
C GLU A 647 51.84 30.10 5.31
N GLY A 648 51.24 30.71 4.28
CA GLY A 648 51.79 31.87 3.59
C GLY A 648 51.93 33.12 4.48
N ASN A 649 51.00 33.34 5.41
CA ASN A 649 51.14 34.41 6.42
C ASN A 649 52.33 34.17 7.35
N ASN A 650 52.58 32.90 7.74
CA ASN A 650 53.66 32.56 8.66
C ASN A 650 55.06 32.73 8.04
N HIS A 651 55.19 32.61 6.72
CA HIS A 651 56.48 32.77 6.05
C HIS A 651 56.97 34.22 5.93
N GLN A 652 56.10 35.22 6.08
CA GLN A 652 56.52 36.63 6.09
C GLN A 652 57.18 37.08 7.41
N SER A 653 57.02 36.34 8.52
CA SER A 653 57.59 36.73 9.83
C SER A 653 58.98 36.13 10.14
N LEU A 654 59.55 35.32 9.24
CA LEU A 654 60.73 34.48 9.53
C LEU A 654 62.00 34.78 8.69
N SER A 655 62.05 35.88 7.95
CA SER A 655 63.23 36.29 7.15
C SER A 655 63.99 37.53 7.67
N GLY A 656 63.60 38.09 8.83
CA GLY A 656 64.24 39.27 9.42
C GLY A 656 64.98 38.98 10.73
N LYS A 657 66.29 39.24 10.78
CA LYS A 657 67.06 39.24 12.05
C LYS A 657 66.84 40.56 12.81
N GLY A 658 65.97 40.55 13.81
CA GLY A 658 65.73 41.68 14.71
C GLY A 658 65.21 41.24 16.08
N LYS A 659 65.49 42.03 17.13
CA LYS A 659 64.92 41.78 18.47
C LYS A 659 63.42 42.14 18.50
N PRO A 660 62.58 41.43 19.28
CA PRO A 660 61.16 41.75 19.37
C PRO A 660 60.94 43.10 20.06
N SER A 661 60.17 43.98 19.41
CA SER A 661 59.51 45.12 20.04
C SER A 661 58.03 44.78 20.26
N ALA A 662 57.34 45.53 21.11
CA ALA A 662 56.04 45.14 21.62
C ALA A 662 54.88 45.37 20.62
N ARG A 663 54.03 44.33 20.50
CA ARG A 663 52.59 44.43 20.20
C ARG A 663 52.16 44.88 18.80
N GLU A 664 52.72 44.27 17.77
CA GLU A 664 51.98 44.09 16.51
C GLU A 664 51.22 42.76 16.56
N THR A 665 49.88 42.82 16.60
CA THR A 665 49.03 41.67 16.27
C THR A 665 49.04 41.47 14.76
N SER A 666 49.42 40.29 14.28
CA SER A 666 49.44 39.94 12.85
C SER A 666 48.03 39.84 12.26
N SER A 667 47.41 40.99 12.00
CA SER A 667 46.12 41.09 11.33
C SER A 667 46.22 40.63 9.88
N MET A 668 45.73 39.41 9.63
CA MET A 668 45.61 38.86 8.28
C MET A 668 44.84 39.84 7.37
N SER A 669 45.42 40.13 6.20
CA SER A 669 44.83 41.12 5.27
C SER A 669 43.42 40.71 4.83
N ILE A 670 42.55 41.68 4.53
CA ILE A 670 41.15 41.42 4.13
C ILE A 670 41.06 40.44 2.93
N PRO A 671 41.86 40.57 1.84
CA PRO A 671 41.92 39.56 0.79
C PRO A 671 42.31 38.16 1.29
N THR A 672 43.35 38.05 2.13
CA THR A 672 43.82 36.77 2.66
C THR A 672 42.78 36.12 3.57
N LEU A 673 42.07 36.92 4.39
CA LEU A 673 40.97 36.46 5.24
C LEU A 673 39.80 35.92 4.40
N LEU A 674 39.39 36.64 3.36
CA LEU A 674 38.27 36.23 2.49
C LEU A 674 38.60 34.97 1.69
N ASP A 675 39.81 34.86 1.13
CA ASP A 675 40.23 33.67 0.39
C ASP A 675 40.43 32.45 1.31
N THR A 676 41.03 32.63 2.49
CA THR A 676 41.14 31.57 3.51
C THR A 676 39.75 31.09 3.95
N THR A 677 38.81 32.01 4.17
CA THR A 677 37.42 31.72 4.53
C THR A 677 36.72 30.91 3.43
N LYS A 678 36.84 31.36 2.16
CA LYS A 678 36.33 30.67 0.97
C LYS A 678 36.82 29.23 0.88
N TRP A 679 38.15 28.99 0.92
CA TRP A 679 38.71 27.64 0.77
C TRP A 679 38.39 26.73 1.96
N THR A 680 38.37 27.27 3.19
CA THR A 680 38.02 26.51 4.40
C THR A 680 36.57 26.05 4.37
N LEU A 681 35.63 26.96 4.03
CA LEU A 681 34.21 26.63 3.92
C LEU A 681 33.91 25.69 2.75
N LEU A 682 34.63 25.83 1.63
CA LEU A 682 34.51 24.93 0.49
C LEU A 682 35.05 23.51 0.80
N ALA A 683 36.12 23.41 1.58
CA ALA A 683 36.61 22.12 2.10
C ALA A 683 35.61 21.49 3.10
N LEU A 684 35.03 22.29 4.00
CA LEU A 684 33.95 21.83 4.90
C LEU A 684 32.72 21.35 4.12
N TYR A 685 32.30 22.07 3.07
CA TYR A 685 31.22 21.65 2.19
C TYR A 685 31.46 20.26 1.58
N PHE A 686 32.62 20.05 0.92
CA PHE A 686 32.92 18.75 0.30
C PHE A 686 33.10 17.63 1.34
N PHE A 687 33.56 17.95 2.55
CA PHE A 687 33.61 16.98 3.65
C PHE A 687 32.20 16.57 4.11
N LEU A 688 31.26 17.51 4.26
CA LEU A 688 29.89 17.20 4.67
C LEU A 688 29.08 16.53 3.54
N GLU A 689 29.32 16.89 2.27
CA GLU A 689 28.74 16.19 1.09
C GLU A 689 29.20 14.72 1.03
N MET A 690 30.39 14.37 1.55
CA MET A 690 30.84 12.98 1.66
C MET A 690 29.97 12.14 2.62
N TRP A 691 29.62 12.67 3.80
CA TRP A 691 28.80 11.93 4.78
C TRP A 691 27.34 11.78 4.31
N THR A 692 26.80 12.76 3.59
CA THR A 692 25.46 12.60 2.98
C THR A 692 25.50 11.62 1.80
N PHE A 693 26.62 11.54 1.08
CA PHE A 693 26.85 10.56 0.01
C PHE A 693 27.00 9.12 0.54
N THR A 694 27.81 8.85 1.57
CA THR A 694 27.90 7.50 2.16
C THR A 694 26.57 7.05 2.76
N ASN A 695 25.81 7.97 3.35
CA ASN A 695 24.45 7.70 3.83
C ASN A 695 23.47 7.41 2.68
N ALA A 696 23.51 8.17 1.59
CA ALA A 696 22.66 7.95 0.41
C ALA A 696 23.01 6.66 -0.37
N MET A 697 24.21 6.11 -0.20
CA MET A 697 24.61 4.81 -0.75
C MET A 697 24.36 3.62 0.20
N GLY A 698 23.87 3.86 1.43
CA GLY A 698 23.72 2.81 2.45
C GLY A 698 25.05 2.26 3.01
N VAL A 699 26.18 2.91 2.71
CA VAL A 699 27.52 2.55 3.25
C VAL A 699 27.63 2.94 4.73
N THR A 700 26.84 3.91 5.16
CA THR A 700 26.69 4.33 6.57
C THR A 700 25.23 4.67 6.85
N THR A 701 24.77 4.54 8.10
CA THR A 701 23.37 4.81 8.47
C THR A 701 23.26 5.85 9.58
N PHE A 702 22.89 7.08 9.22
CA PHE A 702 22.80 8.23 10.15
C PHE A 702 21.46 8.95 10.04
N THR A 703 20.74 9.00 11.16
CA THR A 703 19.43 9.70 11.31
C THR A 703 19.52 11.21 11.09
N TRP A 704 20.72 11.79 11.08
CA TRP A 704 20.96 13.22 10.91
C TRP A 704 21.28 13.66 9.46
N GLY A 705 21.24 12.76 8.47
CA GLY A 705 21.67 13.05 7.09
C GLY A 705 21.10 14.35 6.49
N THR A 706 19.80 14.61 6.66
CA THR A 706 19.14 15.84 6.19
C THR A 706 19.68 17.11 6.88
N ARG A 707 20.03 17.03 8.17
CA ARG A 707 20.62 18.15 8.92
C ARG A 707 22.03 18.45 8.43
N VAL A 708 22.86 17.43 8.18
CA VAL A 708 24.21 17.64 7.64
C VAL A 708 24.19 18.10 6.19
N GLN A 709 23.19 17.71 5.38
CA GLN A 709 23.01 18.32 4.05
C GLN A 709 22.67 19.81 4.14
N LEU A 710 21.89 20.24 5.14
CA LEU A 710 21.58 21.64 5.39
C LEU A 710 22.84 22.42 5.81
N GLU A 711 23.65 21.89 6.73
CA GLU A 711 24.92 22.53 7.14
C GLU A 711 25.93 22.58 5.97
N ALA A 712 26.02 21.53 5.15
CA ALA A 712 26.82 21.53 3.92
C ALA A 712 26.40 22.67 2.99
N ASN A 713 25.09 22.84 2.76
CA ASN A 713 24.56 23.91 1.91
C ASN A 713 24.88 25.30 2.48
N LYS A 714 24.86 25.50 3.81
CA LYS A 714 25.31 26.76 4.45
C LYS A 714 26.81 27.02 4.22
N CYS A 715 27.66 26.00 4.39
CA CYS A 715 29.10 26.13 4.10
C CYS A 715 29.34 26.54 2.64
N TRP A 716 28.61 25.96 1.69
CA TRP A 716 28.69 26.33 0.27
C TRP A 716 28.22 27.77 0.02
N PHE A 717 27.07 28.18 0.58
CA PHE A 717 26.56 29.56 0.50
C PHE A 717 27.58 30.57 0.99
N TYR A 718 28.12 30.39 2.21
CA TYR A 718 29.10 31.30 2.79
C TYR A 718 30.43 31.32 2.01
N ALA A 719 30.87 30.20 1.44
CA ALA A 719 32.05 30.17 0.57
C ALA A 719 31.87 31.03 -0.70
N ILE A 720 30.68 31.03 -1.29
CA ILE A 720 30.33 31.90 -2.41
C ILE A 720 30.28 33.37 -1.96
N CYS A 721 29.67 33.68 -0.81
CA CYS A 721 29.66 35.05 -0.27
C CYS A 721 31.09 35.60 -0.08
N ALA A 722 32.02 34.79 0.43
CA ALA A 722 33.43 35.17 0.57
C ALA A 722 34.12 35.38 -0.79
N SER A 723 33.78 34.57 -1.80
CA SER A 723 34.28 34.73 -3.17
C SER A 723 33.79 36.02 -3.83
N ILE A 724 32.51 36.33 -3.71
CA ILE A 724 31.88 37.58 -4.18
C ILE A 724 32.52 38.78 -3.48
N ALA A 725 32.67 38.74 -2.15
CA ALA A 725 33.30 39.82 -1.39
C ALA A 725 34.77 40.05 -1.80
N LEU A 726 35.53 38.97 -2.05
CA LEU A 726 36.90 39.06 -2.54
C LEU A 726 36.96 39.69 -3.94
N SER A 727 36.11 39.24 -4.87
CA SER A 727 36.04 39.81 -6.23
C SER A 727 35.63 41.29 -6.24
N LEU A 728 34.68 41.69 -5.40
CA LEU A 728 34.30 43.09 -5.22
C LEU A 728 35.44 43.91 -4.61
N TYR A 729 36.16 43.39 -3.60
CA TYR A 729 37.34 44.04 -3.04
C TYR A 729 38.43 44.25 -4.10
N SER A 730 38.72 43.24 -4.93
CA SER A 730 39.69 43.35 -6.02
C SER A 730 39.30 44.36 -7.11
N LEU A 731 38.01 44.56 -7.37
CA LEU A 731 37.51 45.58 -8.29
C LEU A 731 37.56 46.99 -7.69
N LEU A 732 37.32 47.13 -6.38
CA LEU A 732 37.34 48.41 -5.67
C LEU A 732 38.75 48.90 -5.31
N PHE A 733 39.71 47.99 -5.11
CA PHE A 733 41.09 48.32 -4.70
C PHE A 733 42.17 47.68 -5.60
N PRO A 734 42.25 48.03 -6.91
CA PRO A 734 43.19 47.39 -7.85
C PRO A 734 44.67 47.53 -7.45
N ALA A 735 45.03 48.60 -6.75
CA ALA A 735 46.41 48.89 -6.32
C ALA A 735 46.95 47.93 -5.24
N ALA A 736 46.11 47.10 -4.62
CA ALA A 736 46.52 46.16 -3.57
C ALA A 736 47.06 44.81 -4.11
N ILE A 737 46.95 44.54 -5.42
CA ILE A 737 47.15 43.20 -6.00
C ILE A 737 48.55 43.02 -6.65
N SER A 738 49.59 43.55 -6.00
CA SER A 738 51.00 43.37 -6.40
C SER A 738 51.69 42.17 -5.74
N ASN A 739 51.15 41.67 -4.62
CA ASN A 739 51.81 40.67 -3.76
C ASN A 739 51.22 39.24 -3.82
N ILE A 740 50.26 38.96 -4.72
CA ILE A 740 49.66 37.61 -4.89
C ILE A 740 50.11 37.02 -6.23
N ALA A 741 51.35 36.56 -6.28
CA ALA A 741 51.87 35.77 -7.40
C ALA A 741 51.61 34.27 -7.16
N PRO A 742 51.10 33.50 -8.14
CA PRO A 742 50.89 32.07 -7.98
C PRO A 742 52.23 31.33 -7.93
N SER A 743 52.53 30.69 -6.80
CA SER A 743 53.75 29.88 -6.64
C SER A 743 53.72 28.67 -7.59
N LYS A 744 54.65 28.60 -8.56
CA LYS A 744 54.94 27.36 -9.29
C LYS A 744 55.43 26.31 -8.29
N ALA A 745 54.72 25.19 -8.18
CA ALA A 745 55.01 24.12 -7.23
C ALA A 745 54.88 22.73 -7.89
N THR A 746 55.90 22.41 -8.70
CA THR A 746 56.48 21.07 -8.94
C THR A 746 55.57 19.85 -9.15
N ASP A 747 55.67 19.27 -10.34
CA ASP A 747 55.33 17.87 -10.63
C ASP A 747 56.27 16.89 -9.88
N SER A 748 55.73 16.06 -8.97
CA SER A 748 56.47 14.94 -8.37
C SER A 748 55.58 13.89 -7.69
N ALA A 749 54.65 13.27 -8.45
CA ALA A 749 53.78 12.20 -7.93
C ALA A 749 53.46 11.09 -8.95
N ALA A 750 54.44 10.66 -9.75
CA ALA A 750 54.26 9.64 -10.80
C ALA A 750 55.43 8.63 -10.88
N SER A 751 55.64 7.86 -9.81
CA SER A 751 56.50 6.65 -9.85
C SER A 751 56.25 5.75 -8.63
N ALA A 752 55.51 4.65 -8.82
CA ALA A 752 55.57 3.41 -8.03
C ALA A 752 54.46 2.43 -8.45
N LEU A 753 54.70 1.64 -9.52
CA LEU A 753 54.30 0.23 -9.71
C LEU A 753 54.45 -0.14 -11.20
N THR A 754 55.30 -1.13 -11.47
CA THR A 754 55.51 -1.73 -12.80
C THR A 754 54.42 -2.75 -13.13
N PRO A 755 54.20 -3.03 -14.42
CA PRO A 755 54.59 -4.36 -14.92
C PRO A 755 55.81 -4.34 -15.85
N GLU A 756 56.42 -5.51 -16.04
CA GLU A 756 57.59 -5.71 -16.88
C GLU A 756 57.21 -5.99 -18.34
N SER A 757 58.05 -5.52 -19.29
CA SER A 757 58.34 -6.17 -20.59
C SER A 757 57.17 -6.37 -21.60
N THR A 758 57.36 -6.34 -22.93
CA THR A 758 58.59 -6.53 -23.72
C THR A 758 58.43 -5.87 -25.11
N THR A 759 59.53 -5.40 -25.73
CA THR A 759 59.79 -5.27 -27.21
C THR A 759 58.80 -4.52 -28.13
N THR A 760 59.16 -3.65 -29.09
CA THR A 760 60.37 -2.87 -29.51
C THR A 760 59.91 -1.98 -30.73
N THR A 761 60.67 -1.20 -31.52
CA THR A 761 62.12 -0.93 -31.70
C THR A 761 62.33 0.48 -32.32
N THR A 762 63.16 1.35 -31.71
CA THR A 762 63.98 2.41 -32.39
C THR A 762 63.26 3.48 -33.26
N ILE A 763 63.82 4.59 -33.78
CA ILE A 763 65.15 5.27 -33.85
C ILE A 763 64.82 6.81 -34.07
N VAL A 764 65.55 7.87 -33.66
CA VAL A 764 66.74 8.05 -32.79
C VAL A 764 66.89 9.52 -32.29
N ARG A 765 68.09 10.11 -32.35
CA ARG A 765 68.58 11.45 -31.90
C ARG A 765 68.35 12.56 -32.96
N GLY A 766 68.53 13.86 -32.66
CA GLY A 766 68.90 14.56 -31.42
C GLY A 766 69.05 16.08 -31.63
N LYS A 767 68.85 16.91 -30.58
CA LYS A 767 69.85 17.68 -29.79
C LYS A 767 70.33 19.05 -30.38
N PRO A 768 70.76 20.02 -29.54
CA PRO A 768 70.70 21.49 -29.80
C PRO A 768 72.13 22.13 -29.72
N PRO A 769 72.39 23.42 -29.36
CA PRO A 769 71.56 24.63 -29.10
C PRO A 769 72.12 25.93 -29.78
N ILE A 770 71.66 27.13 -29.36
CA ILE A 770 72.43 28.39 -29.12
C ILE A 770 71.47 29.55 -28.68
N GLY A 771 71.98 30.68 -28.16
CA GLY A 771 71.23 31.92 -27.81
C GLY A 771 70.74 32.73 -29.02
N GLU A 772 70.29 33.98 -28.93
CA GLU A 772 70.45 35.03 -27.90
C GLU A 772 69.42 36.18 -28.14
N GLY A 773 69.34 37.21 -27.30
CA GLY A 773 69.01 38.59 -27.78
C GLY A 773 67.55 39.10 -27.81
N SER A 774 67.09 39.65 -26.67
CA SER A 774 66.33 40.91 -26.52
C SER A 774 65.55 41.54 -27.71
N ARG A 775 64.23 41.78 -27.52
CA ARG A 775 63.68 43.16 -27.39
C ARG A 775 62.25 43.21 -26.85
N THR A 776 61.94 44.28 -26.12
CA THR A 776 60.63 44.56 -25.50
C THR A 776 59.74 45.45 -26.37
N SER A 777 58.44 45.17 -26.40
CA SER A 777 57.38 46.11 -26.79
C SER A 777 56.39 46.28 -25.62
N PRO A 778 55.67 47.42 -25.50
CA PRO A 778 54.89 47.74 -24.30
C PRO A 778 53.64 46.85 -24.13
N PRO A 779 53.20 46.60 -22.88
CA PRO A 779 51.99 45.82 -22.62
C PRO A 779 50.76 46.53 -23.19
N SER A 780 50.06 45.87 -24.11
CA SER A 780 48.89 46.44 -24.78
C SER A 780 47.69 46.58 -23.83
N SER A 781 46.80 47.52 -24.15
CA SER A 781 45.54 47.76 -23.41
C SER A 781 44.55 46.58 -23.41
N GLN A 782 44.90 45.46 -24.06
CA GLN A 782 44.15 44.21 -24.02
C GLN A 782 44.32 43.46 -22.68
N SER A 783 45.46 43.59 -21.99
CA SER A 783 45.70 42.85 -20.73
C SER A 783 44.73 43.24 -19.62
N ASN A 784 44.54 44.55 -19.39
CA ASN A 784 43.59 45.06 -18.39
C ASN A 784 42.12 44.80 -18.78
N ARG A 785 41.78 44.72 -20.07
CA ARG A 785 40.44 44.28 -20.50
C ARG A 785 40.23 42.78 -20.24
N ALA A 786 41.25 41.94 -20.41
CA ALA A 786 41.16 40.51 -20.15
C ALA A 786 40.97 40.20 -18.65
N SER A 787 41.66 40.91 -17.75
CA SER A 787 41.50 40.73 -16.30
C SER A 787 40.16 41.23 -15.78
N HIS A 788 39.66 42.39 -16.24
CA HIS A 788 38.32 42.85 -15.90
C HIS A 788 37.23 41.88 -16.40
N TRP A 789 37.37 41.36 -17.62
CA TRP A 789 36.40 40.40 -18.16
C TRP A 789 36.37 39.08 -17.38
N SER A 790 37.54 38.55 -16.94
CA SER A 790 37.57 37.34 -16.12
C SER A 790 36.98 37.57 -14.72
N LEU A 791 37.27 38.71 -14.08
CA LEU A 791 36.67 39.11 -12.80
C LEU A 791 35.15 39.25 -12.89
N MET A 792 34.62 39.95 -13.91
CA MET A 792 33.17 40.08 -14.12
C MET A 792 32.50 38.74 -14.46
N THR A 793 33.18 37.87 -15.22
CA THR A 793 32.69 36.51 -15.51
C THR A 793 32.62 35.65 -14.23
N GLY A 794 33.64 35.75 -13.37
CA GLY A 794 33.66 35.09 -12.06
C GLY A 794 32.54 35.58 -11.14
N LEU A 795 32.43 36.90 -10.97
CA LEU A 795 31.39 37.53 -10.15
C LEU A 795 29.96 37.15 -10.61
N LEU A 796 29.71 37.11 -11.92
CA LEU A 796 28.42 36.68 -12.48
C LEU A 796 28.15 35.19 -12.26
N THR A 797 29.19 34.35 -12.33
CA THR A 797 29.09 32.90 -12.08
C THR A 797 28.78 32.64 -10.60
N ASP A 798 29.57 33.24 -9.69
CA ASP A 798 29.37 33.13 -8.24
C ASP A 798 27.98 33.66 -7.82
N ALA A 799 27.52 34.79 -8.38
CA ALA A 799 26.19 35.32 -8.11
C ALA A 799 25.05 34.41 -8.63
N CYS A 800 25.25 33.71 -9.75
CA CYS A 800 24.30 32.70 -10.23
C CYS A 800 24.29 31.43 -9.37
N ASP A 801 25.47 30.97 -8.92
CA ASP A 801 25.60 29.80 -8.06
C ASP A 801 25.05 30.06 -6.64
N LEU A 802 25.13 31.30 -6.12
CA LEU A 802 24.63 31.67 -4.78
C LEU A 802 23.16 31.31 -4.55
N LEU A 803 22.35 31.40 -5.59
CA LEU A 803 20.90 31.11 -5.56
C LEU A 803 20.61 29.62 -5.31
N ILE A 804 21.56 28.72 -5.59
CA ILE A 804 21.36 27.27 -5.47
C ILE A 804 21.38 26.83 -3.99
N PRO A 805 22.44 27.05 -3.20
CA PRO A 805 22.39 26.80 -1.77
C PRO A 805 21.47 27.81 -1.06
N GLY A 806 21.40 29.07 -1.52
CA GLY A 806 20.53 30.10 -0.94
C GLY A 806 19.05 29.72 -0.94
N SER A 807 18.56 29.11 -2.03
CA SER A 807 17.21 28.54 -2.09
C SER A 807 17.10 27.29 -1.22
N ALA A 808 18.10 26.40 -1.27
CA ALA A 808 18.10 25.14 -0.50
C ALA A 808 18.23 25.30 1.04
N ILE A 809 18.67 26.46 1.53
CA ILE A 809 18.66 26.83 2.96
C ILE A 809 17.54 27.82 3.34
N GLY A 810 16.68 28.18 2.37
CA GLY A 810 15.54 29.08 2.58
C GLY A 810 15.89 30.57 2.73
N TRP A 811 17.11 31.00 2.39
CA TRP A 811 17.56 32.39 2.55
C TRP A 811 17.38 33.26 1.30
N THR A 812 17.22 32.66 0.12
CA THR A 812 16.85 33.39 -1.11
C THR A 812 15.53 32.85 -1.66
N PRO A 813 14.42 33.62 -1.62
CA PRO A 813 13.14 33.21 -2.19
C PRO A 813 13.22 33.25 -3.73
N ALA A 814 13.59 32.13 -4.33
CA ALA A 814 13.69 31.94 -5.77
C ALA A 814 12.78 30.80 -6.23
N SER A 815 12.07 30.99 -7.33
CA SER A 815 11.27 29.91 -7.93
C SER A 815 12.17 28.87 -8.61
N GLY A 816 11.67 27.64 -8.80
CA GLY A 816 12.42 26.58 -9.48
C GLY A 816 12.83 26.96 -10.92
N LEU A 817 12.09 27.86 -11.57
CA LEU A 817 12.47 28.44 -12.86
C LEU A 817 13.71 29.34 -12.73
N VAL A 818 13.73 30.27 -11.76
CA VAL A 818 14.88 31.15 -11.51
C VAL A 818 16.14 30.33 -11.17
N VAL A 819 16.03 29.36 -10.26
CA VAL A 819 17.16 28.47 -9.92
C VAL A 819 17.64 27.70 -11.16
N GLY A 820 16.73 27.17 -11.98
CA GLY A 820 17.06 26.48 -13.23
C GLY A 820 17.78 27.37 -14.26
N THR A 821 17.34 28.62 -14.42
CA THR A 821 17.97 29.60 -15.32
C THR A 821 19.36 29.99 -14.82
N SER A 822 19.53 30.27 -13.53
CA SER A 822 20.84 30.61 -12.94
C SER A 822 21.83 29.44 -13.02
N MET A 823 21.37 28.21 -12.78
CA MET A 823 22.17 26.99 -13.00
C MET A 823 22.65 26.87 -14.45
N ALA A 824 21.80 27.19 -15.43
CA ALA A 824 22.18 27.15 -16.85
C ALA A 824 23.23 28.22 -17.19
N ILE A 825 23.07 29.45 -16.70
CA ILE A 825 24.02 30.55 -16.90
C ILE A 825 25.39 30.20 -16.29
N SER A 826 25.43 29.81 -15.01
CA SER A 826 26.67 29.39 -14.33
C SER A 826 27.36 28.23 -15.06
N THR A 827 26.61 27.20 -15.47
CA THR A 827 27.17 26.04 -16.19
C THR A 827 27.81 26.45 -17.52
N LEU A 828 27.20 27.37 -18.27
CA LEU A 828 27.74 27.85 -19.54
C LEU A 828 29.00 28.71 -19.36
N LEU A 829 29.02 29.60 -18.36
CA LEU A 829 30.18 30.45 -18.06
C LEU A 829 31.36 29.61 -17.54
N SER A 830 31.12 28.76 -16.53
CA SER A 830 32.11 27.82 -15.98
C SER A 830 32.63 26.87 -17.05
N GLY A 831 31.75 26.31 -17.88
CA GLY A 831 32.11 25.41 -18.98
C GLY A 831 33.02 26.09 -19.99
N ARG A 832 32.75 27.35 -20.35
CA ARG A 832 33.60 28.15 -21.25
C ARG A 832 34.99 28.40 -20.65
N VAL A 833 35.10 28.73 -19.37
CA VAL A 833 36.39 28.95 -18.69
C VAL A 833 37.21 27.66 -18.64
N ILE A 834 36.59 26.54 -18.28
CA ILE A 834 37.25 25.21 -18.26
C ILE A 834 37.68 24.82 -19.67
N TRP A 835 36.83 25.02 -20.69
CA TRP A 835 37.17 24.71 -22.08
C TRP A 835 38.38 25.50 -22.56
N VAL A 836 38.46 26.81 -22.29
CA VAL A 836 39.64 27.63 -22.63
C VAL A 836 40.90 27.10 -21.93
N LYS A 837 40.82 26.72 -20.65
CA LYS A 837 41.95 26.16 -19.90
C LYS A 837 42.41 24.80 -20.46
N VAL A 838 41.47 23.91 -20.81
CA VAL A 838 41.77 22.60 -21.43
C VAL A 838 42.34 22.74 -22.84
N GLN A 839 41.95 23.77 -23.60
CA GLN A 839 42.57 24.07 -24.90
C GLN A 839 44.01 24.61 -24.70
N GLN A 840 44.24 25.46 -23.70
CA GLN A 840 45.59 25.92 -23.35
C GLN A 840 46.50 24.76 -22.90
N GLU A 841 46.02 23.91 -21.99
CA GLU A 841 46.73 22.70 -21.49
C GLU A 841 46.93 21.60 -22.53
N ARG A 842 46.26 21.69 -23.70
CA ARG A 842 46.51 20.84 -24.87
C ARG A 842 47.46 21.46 -25.89
N SER A 843 47.84 22.72 -25.70
CA SER A 843 48.76 23.48 -26.56
C SER A 843 50.13 23.73 -25.92
N SER A 844 50.34 23.19 -24.71
CA SER A 844 51.55 23.27 -23.88
C SER A 844 52.16 21.89 -23.66
#